data_AF-A0A800G470-F1
#
_entry.id   AF-A0A800G470-F1
#
_cell.length_a   1.000
_cell.length_b   1.000
_cell.length_c   1.000
_cell.angle_alpha   90.00
_cell.angle_beta   90.00
_cell.angle_gamma   90.00
#
_symmetry.space_group_name_H-M   'P 1'
#
loop_
_entity.id
_entity.type
_entity.pdbx_description
1 polymer ?
#
loop_
_entity_poly.entity_id
_entity_poly.type
_entity_poly.pdbx_seq_one_letter_code
_entity_poly.pdbx_strand_id
1 'polypeptide(L)'
;MLRSSLMMIPGGGADLSQRELVQESTGASPIRTDMDPITARTDANERTTQMTRNPSRRRQASRLAMLALAASTLLGCSDMLGTGSGSSGSAADEYGFTMNDSSSYEVSGPWGGPFPQGQREFILNNSSKYSVIDWALDGEVPWLIFSATEGQLNPGETATIVVQINQPVAALLSVGRYPLDVVFRDRRNHQGEIYLAFALNVRPTPGGSGLVASPEDGFDLTFDLDAGITSNDLPLQLSNIASNPINWSATTSDDWLQLNQLAAGQLGPASTSTLPISIDGAALAALGEGNHSAWVTLQEEAPLANPLPVEVRVTLTQGSSDGRVSAGLLALWDFEDASNPNYVADVSGVSPALDLSVEDPGNTLWVPGVLSLTQPTRLISSGVAAKLSSTLMSTGELTLEAWITPANVTQSGPARIMTLSGGASIRDFTLGQGLWGSAATDSYNTRLRTTVTDLNGMPLIDTGGGVAKAKLQHVVYTRATDGSAKLWVDGQLELLTTSPGMFQNWDASFQFALGNEIGTSRPWLGGFHLAAIYDRALTDGEVQQNFGVGPGDADVGIIRVDPASNFVLSGQEGSDFAGITKTYTVTNPGTDIVAWAAFSSDSWATLSGPTQGVLNPGQSSQVVVALDPAQAAAFAVGSYQAEVDFTNDTNGYGSTQRLVLVNISPPGGGGGGSGDKPGPNNTGPYDESILVPSGGMTITVDGTVIENVDISGAVTISANNVTLRNFRIDAGGGSYYGIRVSPGTSGALIEDGEIIHTKSAGLYAEGTTGRRLNIHDCGTDAMKLADNSLVEASWFHHLGLNAAAHADGCQTRKGSNIVLRGNFFDMPIDIGGGYKSNSASINDAALAPMSNFVMDGNWLNGGNYTIFLSAAKGYPFSGIQIINNRFGRDYRYGVLRLKGDVSNYNIDGNVWDDTGEWMDINDDY
;
A
#
# COMPACT_ATOMS: atom_id res chain seq x y z
N MET A 1 -48.33 -6.86 57.05
CA MET A 1 -48.59 -5.76 58.01
C MET A 1 -48.24 -4.47 57.28
N LEU A 2 -49.13 -3.48 57.13
CA LEU A 2 -49.33 -2.36 58.07
C LEU A 2 -47.98 -1.68 58.41
N ARG A 3 -47.69 -0.40 58.12
CA ARG A 3 -48.48 0.82 57.79
C ARG A 3 -47.60 1.73 56.90
N SER A 4 -48.09 2.52 55.94
CA SER A 4 -48.99 3.69 56.03
C SER A 4 -48.38 4.91 56.73
N SER A 5 -48.33 6.02 55.95
CA SER A 5 -48.73 7.39 56.35
C SER A 5 -47.71 8.30 57.05
N LEU A 6 -47.77 9.63 56.94
CA LEU A 6 -48.44 10.61 56.03
C LEU A 6 -48.12 12.02 56.59
N MET A 7 -47.79 13.04 55.78
CA MET A 7 -48.17 14.41 56.14
C MET A 7 -48.25 15.42 54.97
N MET A 8 -49.19 16.35 55.12
CA MET A 8 -49.71 17.40 54.22
C MET A 8 -48.92 18.74 54.38
N ILE A 9 -48.63 19.55 53.34
CA ILE A 9 -49.39 20.76 52.82
C ILE A 9 -49.44 21.93 53.85
N PRO A 10 -49.45 23.27 53.52
CA PRO A 10 -49.80 23.97 52.25
C PRO A 10 -48.94 25.17 51.74
N GLY A 11 -49.20 25.54 50.46
CA GLY A 11 -49.48 26.93 50.02
C GLY A 11 -48.31 27.78 49.46
N GLY A 12 -48.46 28.57 48.37
CA GLY A 12 -49.56 28.74 47.40
C GLY A 12 -49.43 30.05 46.58
N GLY A 13 -50.08 30.16 45.40
CA GLY A 13 -50.30 31.46 44.70
C GLY A 13 -50.23 31.48 43.16
N ALA A 14 -51.35 31.85 42.51
CA ALA A 14 -51.59 32.40 41.14
C ALA A 14 -50.79 31.85 39.92
N ASP A 15 -51.34 31.38 38.79
CA ASP A 15 -52.51 31.73 37.93
C ASP A 15 -52.17 32.64 36.71
N LEU A 16 -52.86 32.39 35.57
CA LEU A 16 -52.85 33.07 34.25
C LEU A 16 -51.64 32.76 33.32
N SER A 17 -51.80 32.43 32.02
CA SER A 17 -53.02 32.27 31.19
C SER A 17 -52.79 31.59 29.81
N GLN A 18 -53.76 30.75 29.38
CA GLN A 18 -54.28 30.53 27.99
C GLN A 18 -53.33 29.99 26.87
N ARG A 19 -53.56 28.80 26.31
CA ARG A 19 -54.58 28.31 25.31
C ARG A 19 -54.10 28.46 23.84
N GLU A 20 -53.97 27.36 23.08
CA GLU A 20 -54.97 26.72 22.17
C GLU A 20 -55.37 27.61 20.96
N LEU A 21 -55.47 27.20 19.68
CA LEU A 21 -55.37 25.91 18.95
C LEU A 21 -55.33 26.17 17.40
N VAL A 22 -54.84 25.20 16.60
CA VAL A 22 -55.40 24.70 15.29
C VAL A 22 -55.37 25.50 13.96
N GLN A 23 -54.71 24.86 12.97
CA GLN A 23 -55.00 24.59 11.52
C GLN A 23 -55.55 25.61 10.48
N GLU A 24 -54.92 25.52 9.30
CA GLU A 24 -55.47 25.31 7.93
C GLU A 24 -56.02 26.42 7.00
N SER A 25 -55.21 26.67 5.95
CA SER A 25 -55.51 26.36 4.52
C SER A 25 -56.06 27.43 3.54
N THR A 26 -55.58 27.32 2.29
CA THR A 26 -56.05 27.96 1.02
C THR A 26 -55.92 29.49 0.92
N GLY A 27 -55.71 30.14 -0.25
CA GLY A 27 -55.42 29.68 -1.61
C GLY A 27 -55.54 30.83 -2.65
N ALA A 28 -55.03 30.61 -3.89
CA ALA A 28 -55.25 31.38 -5.14
C ALA A 28 -54.45 32.70 -5.44
N SER A 29 -53.99 32.79 -6.71
CA SER A 29 -53.46 33.96 -7.46
C SER A 29 -54.62 34.78 -8.12
N PRO A 30 -54.48 35.84 -8.99
CA PRO A 30 -53.57 35.95 -10.18
C PRO A 30 -53.17 37.40 -10.64
N ILE A 31 -52.83 37.56 -11.95
CA ILE A 31 -52.64 38.78 -12.82
C ILE A 31 -51.15 39.20 -13.00
N ARG A 32 -50.48 38.87 -14.13
CA ARG A 32 -50.40 39.53 -15.48
C ARG A 32 -49.75 40.92 -15.46
N THR A 33 -48.77 41.25 -16.32
CA THR A 33 -48.79 41.31 -17.81
C THR A 33 -47.55 40.62 -18.45
N ASP A 34 -47.58 39.92 -19.60
CA ASP A 34 -47.92 40.34 -21.00
C ASP A 34 -47.01 41.49 -21.53
N MET A 35 -46.39 41.48 -22.74
CA MET A 35 -46.24 40.49 -23.83
C MET A 35 -45.02 40.85 -24.74
N ASP A 36 -44.54 39.87 -25.52
CA ASP A 36 -43.68 39.97 -26.73
C ASP A 36 -44.39 40.68 -27.93
N PRO A 37 -43.97 40.63 -29.22
CA PRO A 37 -42.72 40.17 -29.89
C PRO A 37 -42.16 41.17 -30.95
N ILE A 38 -41.13 40.79 -31.74
CA ILE A 38 -41.21 40.65 -33.22
C ILE A 38 -39.89 40.14 -33.86
N THR A 39 -40.05 39.55 -35.05
CA THR A 39 -39.17 38.60 -35.75
C THR A 39 -38.21 39.19 -36.80
N ALA A 40 -37.06 38.49 -36.96
CA ALA A 40 -36.44 38.05 -38.23
C ALA A 40 -35.64 38.99 -39.18
N ARG A 41 -34.47 38.44 -39.56
CA ARG A 41 -33.88 38.30 -40.91
C ARG A 41 -32.98 39.39 -41.55
N THR A 42 -32.04 38.82 -42.33
CA THR A 42 -31.36 39.29 -43.56
C THR A 42 -30.17 40.28 -43.49
N ASP A 43 -29.01 39.72 -43.87
CA ASP A 43 -28.13 40.14 -44.97
C ASP A 43 -27.32 41.46 -44.94
N ALA A 44 -26.02 41.25 -44.68
CA ALA A 44 -24.89 41.48 -45.61
C ALA A 44 -24.41 42.90 -45.99
N ASN A 45 -23.11 42.91 -46.36
CA ASN A 45 -22.30 43.98 -46.95
C ASN A 45 -21.83 45.11 -46.00
N GLU A 46 -20.61 45.65 -46.11
CA GLU A 46 -19.72 45.66 -47.30
C GLU A 46 -18.20 45.81 -46.98
N ARG A 47 -17.32 45.20 -47.82
CA ARG A 47 -15.94 45.64 -48.28
C ARG A 47 -14.91 46.22 -47.26
N THR A 48 -13.60 45.96 -47.24
CA THR A 48 -12.58 45.17 -48.00
C THR A 48 -11.30 45.09 -47.10
N THR A 49 -10.13 44.46 -47.36
CA THR A 49 -9.45 44.01 -48.60
C THR A 49 -8.47 42.82 -48.35
N GLN A 50 -7.97 42.28 -49.46
CA GLN A 50 -6.83 41.37 -49.72
C GLN A 50 -5.60 41.38 -48.76
N MET A 51 -5.11 40.20 -48.31
CA MET A 51 -4.03 39.33 -48.88
C MET A 51 -2.57 39.85 -48.68
N THR A 52 -1.51 39.05 -48.40
CA THR A 52 -1.30 37.59 -48.20
C THR A 52 0.10 37.28 -47.63
N ARG A 53 0.21 36.18 -46.84
CA ARG A 53 1.34 35.19 -46.74
C ARG A 53 2.78 35.62 -46.33
N ASN A 54 3.27 35.02 -45.23
CA ASN A 54 4.34 33.97 -45.11
C ASN A 54 5.61 33.99 -46.02
N PRO A 55 6.73 33.32 -45.66
CA PRO A 55 7.21 32.85 -44.32
C PRO A 55 8.76 32.95 -44.06
N SER A 56 9.17 32.65 -42.83
CA SER A 56 10.41 31.91 -42.43
C SER A 56 11.83 32.55 -42.47
N ARG A 57 12.68 32.02 -41.55
CA ARG A 57 14.15 31.74 -41.58
C ARG A 57 15.17 32.62 -40.81
N ARG A 58 16.02 31.87 -40.08
CA ARG A 58 17.46 32.08 -39.71
C ARG A 58 17.76 33.02 -38.53
N ARG A 59 18.28 32.45 -37.42
CA ARG A 59 19.70 32.13 -37.07
C ARG A 59 20.49 33.39 -36.68
N GLN A 60 20.78 33.61 -35.39
CA GLN A 60 21.81 32.99 -34.52
C GLN A 60 23.17 33.74 -34.55
N ALA A 61 23.53 34.26 -33.37
CA ALA A 61 24.87 34.48 -32.81
C ALA A 61 25.87 35.45 -33.47
N SER A 62 26.49 36.28 -32.61
CA SER A 62 27.90 36.67 -32.68
C SER A 62 28.38 37.13 -31.30
N ARG A 63 29.29 36.37 -30.68
CA ARG A 63 30.19 36.85 -29.61
C ARG A 63 31.50 37.30 -30.28
N LEU A 64 32.16 38.34 -29.79
CA LEU A 64 33.56 38.27 -29.31
C LEU A 64 33.98 39.59 -28.62
N ALA A 65 34.96 39.51 -27.73
CA ALA A 65 35.49 40.61 -26.91
C ALA A 65 36.84 41.14 -27.44
N MET A 66 37.34 42.27 -26.91
CA MET A 66 38.65 42.36 -26.21
C MET A 66 39.05 43.80 -25.83
N LEU A 67 39.68 43.95 -24.63
CA LEU A 67 40.79 44.85 -24.20
C LEU A 67 40.78 46.37 -24.59
N ALA A 68 41.14 47.37 -23.76
CA ALA A 68 42.25 47.47 -22.80
C ALA A 68 42.26 48.79 -21.94
N LEU A 69 43.02 48.77 -20.83
CA LEU A 69 43.88 49.83 -20.22
C LEU A 69 43.36 51.21 -19.69
N ALA A 70 43.32 51.31 -18.35
CA ALA A 70 44.09 52.21 -17.45
C ALA A 70 44.07 53.78 -17.48
N ALA A 71 43.57 54.33 -16.36
CA ALA A 71 44.24 55.22 -15.37
C ALA A 71 44.29 56.79 -15.46
N SER A 72 44.10 57.41 -14.27
CA SER A 72 44.45 58.81 -13.82
C SER A 72 43.64 59.99 -14.41
N THR A 73 43.33 61.13 -13.74
CA THR A 73 43.62 61.76 -12.42
C THR A 73 42.46 62.77 -12.10
N LEU A 74 41.88 62.93 -10.88
CA LEU A 74 42.37 63.55 -9.61
C LEU A 74 42.31 65.12 -9.57
N LEU A 75 41.47 65.70 -8.68
CA LEU A 75 41.55 67.02 -7.96
C LEU A 75 40.17 67.41 -7.36
N GLY A 76 40.01 67.93 -6.12
CA GLY A 76 40.97 68.09 -5.00
C GLY A 76 40.34 68.74 -3.74
N CYS A 77 41.04 68.60 -2.58
CA CYS A 77 41.10 69.45 -1.35
C CYS A 77 39.77 69.79 -0.57
N SER A 78 39.70 69.86 0.77
CA SER A 78 40.70 69.92 1.87
C SER A 78 40.19 69.34 3.23
N ASP A 79 41.12 69.19 4.19
CA ASP A 79 40.98 69.31 5.67
C ASP A 79 40.29 68.23 6.55
N MET A 80 41.16 67.40 7.14
CA MET A 80 41.41 67.19 8.60
C MET A 80 40.29 67.05 9.66
N LEU A 81 40.47 65.97 10.45
CA LEU A 81 40.11 65.73 11.87
C LEU A 81 38.66 65.37 12.27
N GLY A 82 38.53 64.28 13.04
CA GLY A 82 37.52 64.19 14.11
C GLY A 82 36.50 63.05 14.00
N THR A 83 36.79 61.96 14.71
CA THR A 83 35.87 60.93 15.27
C THR A 83 34.34 61.14 15.10
N GLY A 84 33.65 60.19 14.47
CA GLY A 84 32.19 60.09 14.51
C GLY A 84 31.67 58.76 13.97
N SER A 85 31.00 57.96 14.79
CA SER A 85 30.30 56.74 14.38
C SER A 85 29.04 57.05 13.57
N GLY A 86 28.84 56.40 12.43
CA GLY A 86 27.63 56.50 11.61
C GLY A 86 27.52 55.36 10.62
N SER A 87 26.35 54.72 10.53
CA SER A 87 26.10 53.50 9.77
C SER A 87 26.21 53.68 8.25
N SER A 88 26.89 52.74 7.58
CA SER A 88 26.72 52.48 6.16
C SER A 88 25.65 51.39 5.97
N GLY A 89 24.59 51.72 5.23
CA GLY A 89 23.52 50.77 4.90
C GLY A 89 24.01 49.61 4.04
N SER A 90 23.52 48.40 4.32
CA SER A 90 23.77 47.21 3.52
C SER A 90 22.99 47.25 2.19
N ALA A 91 23.53 46.59 1.16
CA ALA A 91 22.88 46.42 -0.13
C ALA A 91 21.68 45.46 -0.04
N ALA A 92 20.52 45.97 0.40
CA ALA A 92 19.26 45.22 0.50
C ALA A 92 18.12 45.79 -0.39
N ASP A 93 18.31 46.96 -1.00
CA ASP A 93 17.24 47.76 -1.63
C ASP A 93 16.83 47.33 -3.07
N GLU A 94 17.27 46.17 -3.58
CA GLU A 94 17.01 45.72 -4.96
C GLU A 94 16.03 44.53 -5.09
N TYR A 95 15.82 43.75 -4.02
CA TYR A 95 14.97 42.55 -4.02
C TYR A 95 13.83 42.68 -3.01
N GLY A 96 12.80 43.44 -3.38
CA GLY A 96 11.72 43.84 -2.48
C GLY A 96 10.64 42.79 -2.19
N PHE A 97 10.93 41.48 -2.20
CA PHE A 97 9.93 40.50 -1.76
C PHE A 97 9.97 40.39 -0.24
N THR A 98 8.92 40.87 0.42
CA THR A 98 8.84 40.87 1.89
C THR A 98 7.47 40.43 2.38
N MET A 99 7.40 40.06 3.66
CA MET A 99 6.15 39.77 4.37
C MET A 99 6.04 40.71 5.58
N ASN A 100 4.82 41.09 5.95
CA ASN A 100 4.55 41.91 7.13
C ASN A 100 5.02 41.28 8.46
N ASP A 101 4.99 39.95 8.54
CA ASP A 101 5.33 39.18 9.74
C ASP A 101 5.82 37.78 9.35
N SER A 102 7.13 37.51 9.49
CA SER A 102 7.73 36.20 9.22
C SER A 102 7.96 35.34 10.47
N SER A 103 7.30 35.66 11.59
CA SER A 103 7.46 34.88 12.83
C SER A 103 6.73 33.53 12.77
N SER A 104 7.33 32.51 13.40
CA SER A 104 6.79 31.15 13.45
C SER A 104 5.36 31.10 13.98
N TYR A 105 4.53 30.24 13.40
CA TYR A 105 3.12 30.10 13.76
C TYR A 105 2.88 28.75 14.44
N GLU A 106 2.69 28.78 15.76
CA GLU A 106 2.34 27.59 16.53
C GLU A 106 0.86 27.63 16.96
N VAL A 107 0.13 26.56 16.67
CA VAL A 107 -1.26 26.35 17.11
C VAL A 107 -1.28 25.16 18.07
N SER A 108 -2.13 25.21 19.10
CA SER A 108 -2.31 24.09 20.01
C SER A 108 -3.75 23.93 20.47
N GLY A 109 -4.15 22.69 20.68
CA GLY A 109 -5.48 22.26 21.13
C GLY A 109 -5.42 20.82 21.64
N PRO A 110 -6.49 20.34 22.30
CA PRO A 110 -6.59 18.96 22.73
C PRO A 110 -6.76 18.00 21.52
N TRP A 111 -6.51 16.71 21.75
CA TRP A 111 -6.94 15.65 20.82
C TRP A 111 -8.46 15.69 20.64
N GLY A 112 -8.94 15.49 19.40
CA GLY A 112 -10.34 15.77 19.01
C GLY A 112 -10.67 17.26 18.79
N GLY A 113 -9.78 18.19 19.13
CA GLY A 113 -9.99 19.63 18.99
C GLY A 113 -10.92 20.25 20.06
N PRO A 114 -11.27 21.54 19.96
CA PRO A 114 -10.97 22.46 18.86
C PRO A 114 -9.57 23.10 18.92
N PHE A 115 -9.11 23.67 17.81
CA PHE A 115 -7.88 24.46 17.70
C PHE A 115 -8.21 25.95 17.51
N PRO A 116 -8.60 26.69 18.58
CA PRO A 116 -9.28 27.99 18.49
C PRO A 116 -8.40 29.17 18.04
N GLN A 117 -7.09 28.98 17.89
CA GLN A 117 -6.16 29.99 17.35
C GLN A 117 -5.69 29.64 15.93
N GLY A 118 -6.32 28.67 15.28
CA GLY A 118 -5.91 28.10 14.00
C GLY A 118 -6.24 28.92 12.75
N GLN A 119 -6.25 30.25 12.79
CA GLN A 119 -6.23 31.10 11.60
C GLN A 119 -5.27 32.30 11.78
N ARG A 120 -4.52 32.64 10.73
CA ARG A 120 -3.63 33.83 10.67
C ARG A 120 -3.58 34.41 9.26
N GLU A 121 -3.42 35.73 9.17
CA GLU A 121 -3.22 36.45 7.93
C GLU A 121 -1.77 36.93 7.79
N PHE A 122 -1.19 36.70 6.62
CA PHE A 122 0.11 37.22 6.21
C PHE A 122 -0.08 38.14 5.01
N ILE A 123 0.70 39.21 4.92
CA ILE A 123 0.68 40.15 3.80
C ILE A 123 2.02 40.07 3.10
N LEU A 124 2.03 39.43 1.92
CA LEU A 124 3.12 39.49 0.96
C LEU A 124 3.14 40.88 0.33
N ASN A 125 4.34 41.42 0.12
CA ASN A 125 4.56 42.77 -0.38
C ASN A 125 5.70 42.79 -1.41
N ASN A 126 5.50 43.54 -2.50
CA ASN A 126 6.54 43.86 -3.48
C ASN A 126 7.02 45.32 -3.31
N SER A 127 8.07 45.54 -2.51
CA SER A 127 8.73 46.85 -2.38
C SER A 127 9.77 47.14 -3.47
N SER A 128 9.93 46.28 -4.47
CA SER A 128 10.88 46.53 -5.57
C SER A 128 10.37 47.68 -6.43
N LYS A 129 11.29 48.44 -7.04
CA LYS A 129 10.93 49.64 -7.84
C LYS A 129 10.48 49.33 -9.26
N TYR A 130 10.86 48.17 -9.81
CA TYR A 130 10.74 47.89 -11.25
C TYR A 130 10.38 46.44 -11.59
N SER A 131 10.42 45.50 -10.64
CA SER A 131 10.23 44.07 -10.90
C SER A 131 8.86 43.59 -10.43
N VAL A 132 8.11 42.91 -11.28
CA VAL A 132 6.99 42.07 -10.82
C VAL A 132 7.59 40.85 -10.12
N ILE A 133 6.92 40.32 -9.09
CA ILE A 133 7.25 39.06 -8.41
C ILE A 133 6.24 37.98 -8.83
N ASP A 134 6.69 36.77 -9.17
CA ASP A 134 5.85 35.61 -9.55
C ASP A 134 5.97 34.55 -8.46
N TRP A 135 5.17 34.69 -7.41
CA TRP A 135 5.38 33.92 -6.19
C TRP A 135 4.62 32.59 -6.19
N ALA A 136 5.20 31.59 -5.54
CA ALA A 136 4.56 30.33 -5.22
C ALA A 136 4.95 29.85 -3.82
N LEU A 137 4.11 28.99 -3.25
CA LEU A 137 4.26 28.34 -1.97
C LEU A 137 4.73 26.90 -2.18
N ASP A 138 5.80 26.52 -1.49
CA ASP A 138 6.23 25.13 -1.32
C ASP A 138 6.04 24.74 0.16
N GLY A 139 5.38 23.60 0.42
CA GLY A 139 5.12 23.07 1.77
C GLY A 139 3.63 23.00 2.12
N GLU A 140 2.92 22.01 1.59
CA GLU A 140 1.50 21.76 1.90
C GLU A 140 1.33 20.45 2.69
N VAL A 141 0.38 20.43 3.64
CA VAL A 141 0.01 19.24 4.44
C VAL A 141 -1.51 19.21 4.69
N PRO A 142 -2.15 18.04 4.85
CA PRO A 142 -3.61 17.93 4.94
C PRO A 142 -4.28 18.71 6.07
N TRP A 143 -3.55 19.02 7.15
CA TRP A 143 -4.06 19.76 8.32
C TRP A 143 -3.97 21.30 8.19
N LEU A 144 -3.40 21.82 7.11
CA LEU A 144 -3.18 23.25 6.88
C LEU A 144 -3.74 23.69 5.51
N ILE A 145 -4.49 24.79 5.47
CA ILE A 145 -5.14 25.31 4.26
C ILE A 145 -4.69 26.75 4.04
N PHE A 146 -4.35 27.09 2.80
CA PHE A 146 -3.96 28.44 2.36
C PHE A 146 -5.05 29.04 1.46
N SER A 147 -5.30 30.35 1.56
CA SER A 147 -6.26 31.03 0.67
C SER A 147 -5.77 31.22 -0.76
N ALA A 148 -4.46 31.17 -0.98
CA ALA A 148 -3.80 31.14 -2.28
C ALA A 148 -2.39 30.55 -2.11
N THR A 149 -1.94 29.79 -3.10
CA THR A 149 -0.65 29.08 -3.10
C THR A 149 0.29 29.56 -4.22
N GLU A 150 -0.19 30.41 -5.12
CA GLU A 150 0.60 31.13 -6.11
C GLU A 150 -0.04 32.48 -6.48
N GLY A 151 0.74 33.39 -7.07
CA GLY A 151 0.22 34.67 -7.59
C GLY A 151 1.29 35.61 -8.13
N GLN A 152 0.87 36.77 -8.64
CA GLN A 152 1.76 37.85 -9.09
C GLN A 152 1.54 39.13 -8.29
N LEU A 153 2.63 39.87 -8.08
CA LEU A 153 2.64 41.18 -7.44
C LEU A 153 3.45 42.17 -8.27
N ASN A 154 2.83 43.24 -8.76
CA ASN A 154 3.53 44.36 -9.40
C ASN A 154 4.29 45.21 -8.35
N PRO A 155 5.26 46.05 -8.78
CA PRO A 155 5.91 47.05 -7.91
C PRO A 155 4.90 47.87 -7.08
N GLY A 156 5.00 47.77 -5.75
CA GLY A 156 4.13 48.45 -4.79
C GLY A 156 2.83 47.72 -4.43
N GLU A 157 2.56 46.53 -4.99
CA GLU A 157 1.39 45.73 -4.63
C GLU A 157 1.62 44.81 -3.42
N THR A 158 0.50 44.41 -2.81
CA THR A 158 0.46 43.44 -1.70
C THR A 158 -0.59 42.36 -1.97
N ALA A 159 -0.41 41.17 -1.39
CA ALA A 159 -1.40 40.10 -1.36
C ALA A 159 -1.55 39.56 0.07
N THR A 160 -2.80 39.40 0.51
CA THR A 160 -3.10 38.78 1.80
C THR A 160 -3.28 37.28 1.62
N ILE A 161 -2.49 36.49 2.33
CA ILE A 161 -2.58 35.03 2.42
C ILE A 161 -3.15 34.67 3.79
N VAL A 162 -4.34 34.10 3.80
CA VAL A 162 -4.95 33.54 5.01
C VAL A 162 -4.53 32.08 5.13
N VAL A 163 -3.98 31.71 6.27
CA VAL A 163 -3.64 30.33 6.62
C VAL A 163 -4.57 29.87 7.72
N GLN A 164 -5.15 28.68 7.59
CA GLN A 164 -6.07 28.11 8.56
C GLN A 164 -5.83 26.61 8.79
N ILE A 165 -6.10 26.15 10.01
CA ILE A 165 -6.08 24.74 10.38
C ILE A 165 -7.35 24.07 9.85
N ASN A 166 -7.17 22.96 9.13
CA ASN A 166 -8.25 22.08 8.68
C ASN A 166 -8.79 21.30 9.90
N GLN A 167 -9.74 21.90 10.65
CA GLN A 167 -10.17 21.39 11.95
C GLN A 167 -10.59 19.91 11.95
N PRO A 168 -11.35 19.37 10.97
CA PRO A 168 -11.69 17.94 10.92
C PRO A 168 -10.46 17.03 10.78
N VAL A 169 -9.50 17.41 9.92
CA VAL A 169 -8.28 16.61 9.72
C VAL A 169 -7.34 16.73 10.93
N ALA A 170 -7.22 17.93 11.50
CA ALA A 170 -6.40 18.18 12.69
C ALA A 170 -6.95 17.48 13.96
N ALA A 171 -8.26 17.28 14.06
CA ALA A 171 -8.90 16.55 15.16
C ALA A 171 -8.57 15.04 15.15
N LEU A 172 -8.33 14.46 13.96
CA LEU A 172 -7.97 13.05 13.76
C LEU A 172 -6.47 12.77 13.97
N LEU A 173 -5.63 13.81 14.04
CA LEU A 173 -4.20 13.64 14.32
C LEU A 173 -3.98 13.20 15.77
N SER A 174 -3.15 12.18 15.98
CA SER A 174 -2.79 11.69 17.31
C SER A 174 -2.05 12.75 18.13
N VAL A 175 -2.03 12.58 19.46
CA VAL A 175 -1.27 13.45 20.38
C VAL A 175 0.20 13.53 19.95
N GLY A 176 0.66 14.74 19.62
CA GLY A 176 1.97 14.95 19.01
C GLY A 176 2.21 16.38 18.56
N ARG A 177 3.43 16.66 18.10
CA ARG A 177 3.81 17.93 17.46
C ARG A 177 4.11 17.68 15.99
N TYR A 178 3.41 18.40 15.13
CA TYR A 178 3.49 18.31 13.67
C TYR A 178 4.14 19.61 13.14
N PRO A 179 5.47 19.65 12.97
CA PRO A 179 6.15 20.79 12.35
C PRO A 179 6.00 20.76 10.82
N LEU A 180 6.07 21.93 10.20
CA LEU A 180 6.15 22.12 8.76
C LEU A 180 6.87 23.43 8.46
N ASP A 181 7.88 23.42 7.60
CA ASP A 181 8.47 24.63 7.05
C ASP A 181 7.85 24.94 5.68
N VAL A 182 7.34 26.16 5.53
CA VAL A 182 6.66 26.66 4.32
C VAL A 182 7.51 27.75 3.69
N VAL A 183 7.71 27.71 2.38
CA VAL A 183 8.59 28.64 1.66
C VAL A 183 7.81 29.35 0.56
N PHE A 184 7.69 30.68 0.65
CA PHE A 184 7.25 31.52 -0.46
C PHE A 184 8.47 31.93 -1.30
N ARG A 185 8.41 31.72 -2.61
CA ARG A 185 9.54 31.93 -3.55
C ARG A 185 9.11 32.64 -4.83
N ASP A 186 9.94 33.55 -5.35
CA ASP A 186 9.78 34.08 -6.71
C ASP A 186 10.32 33.07 -7.73
N ARG A 187 9.41 32.48 -8.53
CA ARG A 187 9.70 31.48 -9.56
C ARG A 187 10.69 31.96 -10.63
N ARG A 188 10.91 33.27 -10.76
CA ARG A 188 11.74 33.84 -11.83
C ARG A 188 13.23 33.90 -11.55
N ASN A 189 13.66 33.93 -10.28
CA ASN A 189 15.06 34.16 -9.93
C ASN A 189 15.54 33.49 -8.64
N HIS A 190 14.66 32.86 -7.84
CA HIS A 190 14.99 32.29 -6.53
C HIS A 190 15.69 33.27 -5.56
N GLN A 191 15.52 34.59 -5.72
CA GLN A 191 16.13 35.60 -4.86
C GLN A 191 15.07 36.31 -4.02
N GLY A 192 15.05 36.02 -2.72
CA GLY A 192 14.10 36.58 -1.75
C GLY A 192 13.09 35.56 -1.21
N GLU A 193 13.52 34.34 -0.90
CA GLU A 193 12.65 33.33 -0.29
C GLU A 193 12.22 33.73 1.13
N ILE A 194 10.94 33.56 1.44
CA ILE A 194 10.35 33.85 2.75
C ILE A 194 9.97 32.53 3.41
N TYR A 195 10.69 32.19 4.47
CA TYR A 195 10.50 30.98 5.26
C TYR A 195 9.54 31.24 6.42
N LEU A 196 8.56 30.36 6.60
CA LEU A 196 7.65 30.34 7.74
C LEU A 196 7.65 28.95 8.38
N ALA A 197 8.04 28.88 9.65
CA ALA A 197 7.92 27.66 10.45
C ALA A 197 6.51 27.56 11.07
N PHE A 198 5.79 26.50 10.74
CA PHE A 198 4.48 26.14 11.30
C PHE A 198 4.63 24.96 12.28
N ALA A 199 3.82 24.94 13.33
CA ALA A 199 3.67 23.75 14.17
C ALA A 199 2.25 23.61 14.74
N LEU A 200 1.65 22.43 14.55
CA LEU A 200 0.44 22.03 15.25
C LEU A 200 0.81 21.14 16.45
N ASN A 201 0.40 21.54 17.65
CA ASN A 201 0.64 20.82 18.89
C ASN A 201 -0.67 20.23 19.42
N VAL A 202 -0.94 18.95 19.11
CA VAL A 202 -2.09 18.20 19.64
C VAL A 202 -1.71 17.68 21.03
N ARG A 203 -2.44 18.13 22.07
CA ARG A 203 -2.16 17.81 23.48
C ARG A 203 -3.17 16.79 24.04
N PRO A 204 -2.82 16.04 25.10
CA PRO A 204 -3.81 15.34 25.91
C PRO A 204 -4.81 16.35 26.50
N THR A 205 -6.09 16.00 26.55
CA THR A 205 -7.18 16.85 27.05
C THR A 205 -7.09 17.04 28.58
N PRO A 206 -6.81 18.23 29.12
CA PRO A 206 -6.60 18.38 30.56
C PRO A 206 -7.88 18.84 31.29
N GLY A 207 -8.43 17.96 32.13
CA GLY A 207 -9.30 18.36 33.25
C GLY A 207 -10.78 18.00 33.13
N GLY A 208 -11.12 16.74 33.40
CA GLY A 208 -12.49 16.26 33.58
C GLY A 208 -12.59 14.78 33.25
N SER A 209 -12.90 13.96 34.26
CA SER A 209 -12.89 12.49 34.22
C SER A 209 -11.52 11.82 34.11
N GLY A 210 -11.44 10.60 34.63
CA GLY A 210 -10.30 9.69 34.42
C GLY A 210 -10.71 8.25 34.13
N LEU A 211 -12.00 8.01 33.88
CA LEU A 211 -12.52 6.73 33.43
C LEU A 211 -12.33 6.64 31.91
N VAL A 212 -11.52 5.68 31.46
CA VAL A 212 -11.38 5.35 30.03
C VAL A 212 -11.78 3.90 29.78
N ALA A 213 -12.29 3.63 28.58
CA ALA A 213 -12.73 2.32 28.16
C ALA A 213 -11.88 1.83 26.97
N SER A 214 -11.66 0.52 26.87
CA SER A 214 -10.91 -0.09 25.76
C SER A 214 -11.61 -1.39 25.32
N PRO A 215 -11.90 -1.60 24.02
CA PRO A 215 -11.64 -0.70 22.89
C PRO A 215 -12.40 0.64 22.98
N GLU A 216 -11.79 1.71 22.49
CA GLU A 216 -12.37 3.07 22.50
C GLU A 216 -13.36 3.26 21.35
N ASP A 217 -13.05 2.73 20.16
CA ASP A 217 -13.89 2.78 18.95
C ASP A 217 -15.12 1.85 19.00
N GLY A 218 -15.28 1.10 20.08
CA GLY A 218 -16.37 0.14 20.28
C GLY A 218 -16.07 -1.29 19.83
N PHE A 219 -17.13 -2.06 19.59
CA PHE A 219 -17.06 -3.42 19.07
C PHE A 219 -17.85 -3.52 17.75
N ASP A 220 -17.23 -4.07 16.72
CA ASP A 220 -17.89 -4.42 15.46
C ASP A 220 -18.12 -5.93 15.41
N LEU A 221 -19.36 -6.35 15.18
CA LEU A 221 -19.80 -7.74 15.16
C LEU A 221 -20.63 -8.03 13.92
N THR A 222 -20.60 -9.28 13.45
CA THR A 222 -21.44 -9.77 12.37
C THR A 222 -22.11 -11.07 12.80
N PHE A 223 -23.42 -11.16 12.65
CA PHE A 223 -24.17 -12.40 12.90
C PHE A 223 -25.09 -12.72 11.73
N ASP A 224 -25.18 -14.01 11.41
CA ASP A 224 -26.15 -14.54 10.47
C ASP A 224 -27.42 -14.93 11.23
N LEU A 225 -28.56 -14.38 10.78
CA LEU A 225 -29.88 -14.64 11.37
C LEU A 225 -30.29 -16.11 11.26
N ASP A 226 -29.89 -16.80 10.20
CA ASP A 226 -30.27 -18.19 9.93
C ASP A 226 -29.34 -19.21 10.63
N ALA A 227 -28.09 -18.81 10.92
CA ALA A 227 -27.17 -19.58 11.77
C ALA A 227 -27.50 -19.48 13.28
N GLY A 228 -28.25 -18.43 13.67
CA GLY A 228 -28.60 -18.12 15.04
C GLY A 228 -27.53 -17.28 15.77
N ILE A 229 -27.99 -16.30 16.55
CA ILE A 229 -27.11 -15.34 17.22
C ILE A 229 -26.60 -15.89 18.56
N THR A 230 -25.31 -16.21 18.62
CA THR A 230 -24.60 -16.51 19.87
C THR A 230 -23.30 -15.73 19.93
N SER A 231 -23.08 -14.97 21.01
CA SER A 231 -21.82 -14.29 21.30
C SER A 231 -21.26 -14.72 22.65
N ASN A 232 -19.94 -14.69 22.78
CA ASN A 232 -19.32 -14.60 24.11
C ASN A 232 -19.48 -13.17 24.66
N ASP A 233 -19.33 -13.00 25.97
CA ASP A 233 -19.33 -11.68 26.60
C ASP A 233 -18.16 -10.82 26.04
N LEU A 234 -18.48 -9.62 25.55
CA LEU A 234 -17.52 -8.64 25.04
C LEU A 234 -16.78 -8.02 26.24
N PRO A 235 -15.43 -8.08 26.30
CA PRO A 235 -14.67 -7.62 27.45
C PRO A 235 -14.32 -6.13 27.34
N LEU A 236 -15.18 -5.24 27.83
CA LEU A 236 -14.87 -3.81 27.88
C LEU A 236 -13.94 -3.52 29.08
N GLN A 237 -12.69 -3.15 28.81
CA GLN A 237 -11.72 -2.82 29.85
C GLN A 237 -11.88 -1.38 30.32
N LEU A 238 -12.33 -1.21 31.56
CA LEU A 238 -12.40 0.08 32.24
C LEU A 238 -11.08 0.36 32.96
N SER A 239 -10.50 1.53 32.78
CA SER A 239 -9.27 1.95 33.45
C SER A 239 -9.45 3.31 34.12
N ASN A 240 -8.87 3.48 35.31
CA ASN A 240 -8.79 4.77 35.98
C ASN A 240 -7.38 5.37 35.77
N ILE A 241 -7.30 6.37 34.90
CA ILE A 241 -6.08 7.15 34.62
C ILE A 241 -5.94 8.42 35.49
N ALA A 242 -6.90 8.70 36.39
CA ALA A 242 -6.79 9.77 37.37
C ALA A 242 -5.95 9.35 38.59
N SER A 243 -5.51 10.37 39.33
CA SER A 243 -4.75 10.22 40.59
C SER A 243 -5.63 9.89 41.81
N ASN A 244 -6.95 9.90 41.67
CA ASN A 244 -7.93 9.61 42.74
C ASN A 244 -8.81 8.41 42.35
N PRO A 245 -9.40 7.68 43.32
CA PRO A 245 -10.40 6.66 43.02
C PRO A 245 -11.62 7.25 42.30
N ILE A 246 -12.15 6.53 41.32
CA ILE A 246 -13.33 6.90 40.53
C ILE A 246 -14.46 5.94 40.83
N ASN A 247 -15.65 6.47 41.11
CA ASN A 247 -16.90 5.71 41.08
C ASN A 247 -17.49 5.81 39.68
N TRP A 248 -17.87 4.68 39.09
CA TRP A 248 -18.45 4.60 37.76
C TRP A 248 -19.77 3.83 37.77
N SER A 249 -20.65 4.15 36.82
CA SER A 249 -21.83 3.38 36.44
C SER A 249 -21.87 3.16 34.92
N ALA A 250 -22.73 2.24 34.48
CA ALA A 250 -22.90 1.87 33.09
C ALA A 250 -24.40 1.69 32.76
N THR A 251 -24.82 2.10 31.58
CA THR A 251 -26.16 1.81 31.03
C THR A 251 -26.04 1.37 29.57
N THR A 252 -27.08 0.72 29.04
CA THR A 252 -27.20 0.38 27.61
C THR A 252 -28.36 1.14 26.98
N SER A 253 -28.27 1.41 25.67
CA SER A 253 -29.34 2.12 24.93
C SER A 253 -30.49 1.21 24.48
N ASP A 254 -30.24 -0.08 24.31
CA ASP A 254 -31.15 -1.03 23.67
C ASP A 254 -31.18 -2.39 24.39
N ASP A 255 -32.35 -3.03 24.41
CA ASP A 255 -32.62 -4.26 25.18
C ASP A 255 -31.80 -5.49 24.73
N TRP A 256 -31.28 -5.46 23.50
CA TRP A 256 -30.42 -6.52 22.96
C TRP A 256 -28.98 -6.48 23.49
N LEU A 257 -28.58 -5.36 24.11
CA LEU A 257 -27.27 -5.15 24.71
C LEU A 257 -27.41 -5.13 26.23
N GLN A 258 -26.82 -6.12 26.89
CA GLN A 258 -27.05 -6.40 28.31
C GLN A 258 -25.75 -6.32 29.14
N LEU A 259 -25.89 -5.98 30.43
CA LEU A 259 -24.77 -5.94 31.38
C LEU A 259 -24.90 -7.11 32.37
N ASN A 260 -24.02 -8.10 32.24
CA ASN A 260 -24.16 -9.38 32.96
C ASN A 260 -23.89 -9.32 34.48
N GLN A 261 -23.37 -8.19 34.99
CA GLN A 261 -23.07 -7.97 36.41
C GLN A 261 -23.40 -6.53 36.84
N LEU A 262 -23.13 -6.19 38.12
CA LEU A 262 -23.37 -4.86 38.69
C LEU A 262 -22.86 -3.76 37.77
N ALA A 263 -23.80 -2.99 37.21
CA ALA A 263 -23.56 -1.88 36.29
C ALA A 263 -22.99 -0.63 36.99
N ALA A 264 -22.21 -0.81 38.05
CA ALA A 264 -21.49 0.23 38.77
C ALA A 264 -20.36 -0.35 39.62
N GLY A 265 -19.30 0.41 39.81
CA GLY A 265 -18.13 0.01 40.60
C GLY A 265 -17.24 1.17 41.03
N GLN A 266 -16.12 0.83 41.66
CA GLN A 266 -15.08 1.79 42.02
C GLN A 266 -13.73 1.28 41.52
N LEU A 267 -12.97 2.16 40.84
CA LEU A 267 -11.60 1.91 40.39
C LEU A 267 -10.63 2.77 41.21
N GLY A 268 -9.61 2.15 41.81
CA GLY A 268 -8.50 2.89 42.41
C GLY A 268 -7.61 3.57 41.35
N PRO A 269 -6.74 4.53 41.73
CA PRO A 269 -5.81 5.17 40.81
C PRO A 269 -4.94 4.15 40.05
N ALA A 270 -4.78 4.34 38.74
CA ALA A 270 -4.01 3.44 37.86
C ALA A 270 -4.45 1.96 37.90
N SER A 271 -5.71 1.68 38.25
CA SER A 271 -6.28 0.32 38.23
C SER A 271 -7.20 0.10 37.03
N THR A 272 -7.39 -1.17 36.67
CA THR A 272 -8.27 -1.61 35.58
C THR A 272 -9.27 -2.65 36.08
N SER A 273 -10.41 -2.78 35.39
CA SER A 273 -11.42 -3.82 35.60
C SER A 273 -12.17 -4.09 34.31
N THR A 274 -12.51 -5.35 34.05
CA THR A 274 -13.30 -5.73 32.87
C THR A 274 -14.79 -5.70 33.20
N LEU A 275 -15.57 -5.01 32.36
CA LEU A 275 -17.03 -5.06 32.34
C LEU A 275 -17.46 -6.00 31.21
N PRO A 276 -18.02 -7.19 31.52
CA PRO A 276 -18.58 -8.08 30.50
C PRO A 276 -19.91 -7.52 29.98
N ILE A 277 -19.99 -7.32 28.67
CA ILE A 277 -21.20 -6.92 27.95
C ILE A 277 -21.72 -8.13 27.16
N SER A 278 -23.02 -8.36 27.18
CA SER A 278 -23.64 -9.56 26.63
C SER A 278 -24.66 -9.21 25.56
N ILE A 279 -24.82 -10.12 24.59
CA ILE A 279 -25.75 -9.97 23.48
C ILE A 279 -26.95 -10.91 23.72
N ASP A 280 -28.15 -10.34 23.83
CA ASP A 280 -29.38 -11.12 23.78
C ASP A 280 -29.70 -11.42 22.31
N GLY A 281 -29.28 -12.61 21.86
CA GLY A 281 -29.45 -13.03 20.48
C GLY A 281 -30.91 -13.10 20.01
N ALA A 282 -31.88 -13.26 20.92
CA ALA A 282 -33.29 -13.28 20.56
C ALA A 282 -33.85 -11.86 20.35
N ALA A 283 -33.46 -10.92 21.22
CA ALA A 283 -33.80 -9.50 21.06
C ALA A 283 -33.10 -8.87 19.85
N LEU A 284 -31.83 -9.24 19.60
CA LEU A 284 -31.07 -8.76 18.45
C LEU A 284 -31.64 -9.31 17.12
N ALA A 285 -31.94 -10.61 17.04
CA ALA A 285 -32.52 -11.21 15.84
C ALA A 285 -33.89 -10.61 15.47
N ALA A 286 -34.65 -10.12 16.47
CA ALA A 286 -35.94 -9.46 16.25
C ALA A 286 -35.83 -8.10 15.51
N LEU A 287 -34.62 -7.53 15.36
CA LEU A 287 -34.40 -6.31 14.58
C LEU A 287 -34.37 -6.54 13.06
N GLY A 288 -34.15 -7.78 12.61
CA GLY A 288 -34.06 -8.14 11.19
C GLY A 288 -32.72 -7.78 10.54
N GLU A 289 -32.59 -8.11 9.24
CA GLU A 289 -31.38 -7.86 8.46
C GLU A 289 -31.02 -6.37 8.42
N GLY A 290 -29.72 -6.06 8.46
CA GLY A 290 -29.19 -4.70 8.36
C GLY A 290 -28.13 -4.37 9.41
N ASN A 291 -27.68 -3.12 9.38
CA ASN A 291 -26.73 -2.58 10.35
C ASN A 291 -27.48 -1.94 11.52
N HIS A 292 -27.16 -2.39 12.73
CA HIS A 292 -27.74 -1.92 13.99
C HIS A 292 -26.63 -1.46 14.92
N SER A 293 -26.84 -0.37 15.65
CA SER A 293 -25.89 0.13 16.66
C SER A 293 -26.61 0.34 17.98
N ALA A 294 -25.98 -0.09 19.06
CA ALA A 294 -26.34 0.26 20.44
C ALA A 294 -25.12 0.78 21.19
N TRP A 295 -25.34 1.38 22.35
CA TRP A 295 -24.31 2.09 23.11
C TRP A 295 -24.26 1.59 24.54
N VAL A 296 -23.06 1.27 25.02
CA VAL A 296 -22.77 1.24 26.47
C VAL A 296 -22.34 2.63 26.89
N THR A 297 -23.12 3.29 27.73
CA THR A 297 -22.81 4.62 28.25
C THR A 297 -22.22 4.50 29.65
N LEU A 298 -20.97 4.87 29.83
CA LEU A 298 -20.26 4.89 31.10
C LEU A 298 -20.34 6.27 31.74
N GLN A 299 -20.67 6.36 33.03
CA GLN A 299 -20.76 7.62 33.77
C GLN A 299 -19.84 7.59 34.98
N GLU A 300 -18.92 8.57 35.09
CA GLU A 300 -18.21 8.85 36.34
C GLU A 300 -19.11 9.68 37.27
N GLU A 301 -19.40 9.16 38.46
CA GLU A 301 -20.48 9.65 39.34
C GLU A 301 -20.12 10.96 40.08
N ALA A 302 -18.84 11.23 40.36
CA ALA A 302 -18.42 12.48 41.01
C ALA A 302 -16.91 12.77 40.86
N PRO A 303 -16.51 13.99 40.45
CA PRO A 303 -17.35 15.05 39.89
C PRO A 303 -17.82 14.66 38.49
N LEU A 304 -19.14 14.81 38.22
CA LEU A 304 -19.79 14.30 37.01
C LEU A 304 -19.03 14.66 35.73
N ALA A 305 -18.47 13.62 35.11
CA ALA A 305 -17.95 13.66 33.75
C ALA A 305 -19.09 13.82 32.74
N ASN A 306 -18.74 14.18 31.50
CA ASN A 306 -19.60 13.79 30.38
C ASN A 306 -19.65 12.24 30.35
N PRO A 307 -20.82 11.63 30.07
CA PRO A 307 -20.88 10.20 29.84
C PRO A 307 -19.93 9.82 28.68
N LEU A 308 -19.23 8.69 28.83
CA LEU A 308 -18.38 8.09 27.80
C LEU A 308 -19.18 7.00 27.07
N PRO A 309 -19.67 7.25 25.85
CA PRO A 309 -20.41 6.27 25.07
C PRO A 309 -19.42 5.35 24.32
N VAL A 310 -19.64 4.04 24.38
CA VAL A 310 -18.91 3.01 23.63
C VAL A 310 -19.92 2.31 22.72
N GLU A 311 -19.68 2.34 21.41
CA GLU A 311 -20.59 1.76 20.42
C GLU A 311 -20.43 0.23 20.34
N VAL A 312 -21.53 -0.47 20.09
CA VAL A 312 -21.54 -1.86 19.63
C VAL A 312 -22.30 -1.88 18.32
N ARG A 313 -21.58 -2.07 17.22
CA ARG A 313 -22.11 -2.15 15.86
C ARG A 313 -22.31 -3.61 15.51
N VAL A 314 -23.48 -3.93 14.98
CA VAL A 314 -23.83 -5.27 14.53
C VAL A 314 -24.30 -5.19 13.09
N THR A 315 -23.65 -5.96 12.22
CA THR A 315 -24.21 -6.31 10.91
C THR A 315 -24.99 -7.61 11.05
N LEU A 316 -26.31 -7.58 10.86
CA LEU A 316 -27.14 -8.77 10.75
C LEU A 316 -27.33 -9.10 9.27
N THR A 317 -26.87 -10.27 8.85
CA THR A 317 -27.03 -10.78 7.47
C THR A 317 -28.10 -11.86 7.43
N GLN A 318 -28.80 -12.01 6.30
CA GLN A 318 -29.67 -13.16 6.05
C GLN A 318 -29.09 -14.07 4.94
N GLY A 319 -28.56 -15.23 5.34
CA GLY A 319 -27.83 -16.14 4.45
C GLY A 319 -28.67 -17.31 3.93
N SER A 320 -28.78 -17.45 2.60
CA SER A 320 -29.21 -18.73 2.01
C SER A 320 -28.20 -19.84 2.32
N SER A 321 -28.63 -21.11 2.21
CA SER A 321 -27.88 -22.30 2.67
C SER A 321 -26.47 -22.48 2.11
N ASP A 322 -26.15 -21.78 1.04
CA ASP A 322 -24.95 -22.00 0.22
C ASP A 322 -23.91 -20.88 0.43
N GLY A 323 -24.12 -19.99 1.41
CA GLY A 323 -23.19 -18.93 1.81
C GLY A 323 -23.08 -17.74 0.85
N ARG A 324 -23.68 -17.83 -0.35
CA ARG A 324 -23.78 -16.71 -1.30
C ARG A 324 -24.87 -15.71 -0.91
N VAL A 325 -24.66 -14.47 -1.33
CA VAL A 325 -25.64 -13.39 -1.21
C VAL A 325 -26.87 -13.70 -2.06
N SER A 326 -28.03 -13.80 -1.41
CA SER A 326 -29.34 -14.03 -2.04
C SER A 326 -30.24 -12.79 -2.04
N ALA A 327 -29.98 -11.81 -1.16
CA ALA A 327 -30.76 -10.58 -1.11
C ALA A 327 -30.66 -9.79 -2.43
N GLY A 328 -31.82 -9.53 -3.07
CA GLY A 328 -31.92 -8.86 -4.36
C GLY A 328 -31.60 -9.72 -5.59
N LEU A 329 -31.34 -11.02 -5.43
CA LEU A 329 -31.08 -11.93 -6.56
C LEU A 329 -32.31 -11.99 -7.48
N LEU A 330 -32.10 -11.88 -8.81
CA LEU A 330 -33.16 -11.99 -9.82
C LEU A 330 -33.05 -13.25 -10.67
N ALA A 331 -31.83 -13.71 -10.99
CA ALA A 331 -31.56 -14.90 -11.78
C ALA A 331 -30.18 -15.45 -11.44
N LEU A 332 -30.02 -16.77 -11.46
CA LEU A 332 -28.77 -17.49 -11.19
C LEU A 332 -28.67 -18.70 -12.11
N TRP A 333 -27.54 -18.86 -12.77
CA TRP A 333 -27.18 -20.05 -13.54
C TRP A 333 -25.85 -20.58 -12.97
N ASP A 334 -25.91 -21.78 -12.39
CA ASP A 334 -24.79 -22.50 -11.75
C ASP A 334 -24.09 -23.49 -12.68
N PHE A 335 -24.72 -23.85 -13.81
CA PHE A 335 -24.24 -24.80 -14.80
C PHE A 335 -23.99 -26.23 -14.26
N GLU A 336 -24.61 -26.59 -13.13
CA GLU A 336 -24.48 -27.92 -12.52
C GLU A 336 -25.25 -29.01 -13.29
N ASP A 337 -26.50 -28.74 -13.72
CA ASP A 337 -27.33 -29.73 -14.43
C ASP A 337 -26.98 -29.85 -15.92
N ALA A 338 -25.87 -30.52 -16.22
CA ALA A 338 -25.47 -30.89 -17.57
C ALA A 338 -26.33 -32.01 -18.23
N SER A 339 -27.43 -32.46 -17.60
CA SER A 339 -28.23 -33.59 -18.11
C SER A 339 -29.00 -33.30 -19.40
N ASN A 340 -29.25 -32.02 -19.70
CA ASN A 340 -29.91 -31.58 -20.92
C ASN A 340 -29.11 -30.48 -21.63
N PRO A 341 -28.28 -30.81 -22.65
CA PRO A 341 -27.38 -29.83 -23.28
C PRO A 341 -28.08 -28.74 -24.09
N ASN A 342 -29.42 -28.75 -24.20
CA ASN A 342 -30.20 -27.76 -24.93
C ASN A 342 -30.68 -26.59 -24.04
N TYR A 343 -30.47 -26.64 -22.72
CA TYR A 343 -31.19 -25.81 -21.76
C TYR A 343 -30.39 -25.61 -20.47
N VAL A 344 -30.32 -24.37 -19.96
CA VAL A 344 -29.73 -24.02 -18.66
C VAL A 344 -30.83 -23.43 -17.77
N ALA A 345 -31.03 -24.02 -16.59
CA ALA A 345 -32.07 -23.60 -15.64
C ALA A 345 -31.68 -22.32 -14.88
N ASP A 346 -32.64 -21.42 -14.65
CA ASP A 346 -32.50 -20.36 -13.64
C ASP A 346 -32.79 -20.95 -12.24
N VAL A 347 -31.73 -21.25 -11.50
CA VAL A 347 -31.78 -21.91 -10.19
C VAL A 347 -32.00 -20.94 -9.02
N SER A 348 -32.19 -19.63 -9.28
CA SER A 348 -32.38 -18.60 -8.24
C SER A 348 -33.61 -18.80 -7.34
N GLY A 349 -34.56 -19.66 -7.75
CA GLY A 349 -35.87 -19.79 -7.11
C GLY A 349 -36.83 -18.62 -7.37
N VAL A 350 -36.42 -17.61 -8.14
CA VAL A 350 -37.20 -16.38 -8.36
C VAL A 350 -38.12 -16.51 -9.58
N SER A 351 -39.43 -16.54 -9.33
CA SER A 351 -40.45 -16.71 -10.36
C SER A 351 -40.77 -15.40 -11.13
N PRO A 352 -40.96 -15.43 -12.46
CA PRO A 352 -40.76 -16.59 -13.35
C PRO A 352 -39.27 -16.87 -13.56
N ALA A 353 -38.90 -18.15 -13.61
CA ALA A 353 -37.54 -18.58 -13.97
C ALA A 353 -37.14 -18.03 -15.35
N LEU A 354 -35.91 -17.54 -15.47
CA LEU A 354 -35.34 -16.99 -16.70
C LEU A 354 -34.44 -18.03 -17.39
N ASP A 355 -35.01 -19.18 -17.70
CA ASP A 355 -34.25 -20.29 -18.28
C ASP A 355 -33.73 -19.96 -19.68
N LEU A 356 -32.54 -20.47 -20.01
CA LEU A 356 -31.84 -20.20 -21.26
C LEU A 356 -31.85 -21.43 -22.16
N SER A 357 -32.25 -21.25 -23.42
CA SER A 357 -32.08 -22.27 -24.46
C SER A 357 -30.70 -22.13 -25.09
N VAL A 358 -29.96 -23.23 -25.24
CA VAL A 358 -28.70 -23.30 -25.97
C VAL A 358 -29.02 -23.44 -27.47
N GLU A 359 -28.67 -22.45 -28.28
CA GLU A 359 -29.04 -22.45 -29.72
C GLU A 359 -28.32 -23.55 -30.51
N ASP A 360 -27.02 -23.73 -30.29
CA ASP A 360 -26.19 -24.75 -30.93
C ASP A 360 -25.45 -25.59 -29.87
N PRO A 361 -26.11 -26.61 -29.26
CA PRO A 361 -25.47 -27.47 -28.25
C PRO A 361 -24.21 -28.19 -28.73
N GLY A 362 -24.06 -28.40 -30.04
CA GLY A 362 -22.82 -28.96 -30.63
C GLY A 362 -21.61 -28.01 -30.59
N ASN A 363 -21.82 -26.73 -30.26
CA ASN A 363 -20.77 -25.74 -30.09
C ASN A 363 -20.34 -25.59 -28.61
N THR A 364 -20.99 -26.30 -27.69
CA THR A 364 -20.67 -26.31 -26.26
C THR A 364 -19.99 -27.61 -25.84
N LEU A 365 -19.20 -27.53 -24.77
CA LEU A 365 -18.77 -28.66 -23.97
C LEU A 365 -19.26 -28.40 -22.55
N TRP A 366 -20.20 -29.21 -22.08
CA TRP A 366 -20.80 -29.03 -20.76
C TRP A 366 -20.51 -30.25 -19.89
N VAL A 367 -19.89 -30.01 -18.74
CA VAL A 367 -19.79 -30.92 -17.60
C VAL A 367 -20.39 -30.21 -16.39
N PRO A 368 -20.91 -30.92 -15.36
CA PRO A 368 -21.42 -30.27 -14.15
C PRO A 368 -20.43 -29.25 -13.61
N GLY A 369 -20.92 -28.04 -13.35
CA GLY A 369 -20.15 -26.89 -12.88
C GLY A 369 -19.57 -25.99 -13.99
N VAL A 370 -19.40 -26.46 -15.25
CA VAL A 370 -18.95 -25.58 -16.34
C VAL A 370 -19.55 -25.88 -17.71
N LEU A 371 -20.18 -24.86 -18.30
CA LEU A 371 -20.61 -24.84 -19.69
C LEU A 371 -19.62 -24.02 -20.52
N SER A 372 -18.80 -24.71 -21.32
CA SER A 372 -17.78 -24.09 -22.18
C SER A 372 -18.27 -23.86 -23.61
N LEU A 373 -18.18 -22.62 -24.07
CA LEU A 373 -18.45 -22.23 -25.46
C LEU A 373 -17.19 -22.41 -26.30
N THR A 374 -17.12 -23.51 -27.06
CA THR A 374 -15.96 -23.86 -27.90
C THR A 374 -16.05 -23.27 -29.30
N GLN A 375 -17.27 -22.97 -29.76
CA GLN A 375 -17.57 -22.25 -31.00
C GLN A 375 -18.70 -21.23 -30.75
N PRO A 376 -18.90 -20.22 -31.62
CA PRO A 376 -19.96 -19.23 -31.46
C PRO A 376 -21.36 -19.85 -31.34
N THR A 377 -22.05 -19.58 -30.25
CA THR A 377 -23.49 -19.88 -30.05
C THR A 377 -24.08 -18.91 -29.01
N ARG A 378 -25.37 -19.02 -28.69
CA ARG A 378 -26.04 -18.26 -27.61
C ARG A 378 -26.71 -19.20 -26.63
N LEU A 379 -26.70 -18.79 -25.36
CA LEU A 379 -27.64 -19.23 -24.35
C LEU A 379 -28.66 -18.10 -24.21
N ILE A 380 -29.89 -18.28 -24.69
CA ILE A 380 -30.86 -17.17 -24.85
C ILE A 380 -32.17 -17.46 -24.12
N SER A 381 -32.74 -16.45 -23.45
CA SER A 381 -34.03 -16.57 -22.77
C SER A 381 -35.14 -16.90 -23.78
N SER A 382 -36.00 -17.87 -23.45
CA SER A 382 -37.06 -18.39 -24.34
C SER A 382 -38.05 -17.33 -24.87
N GLY A 383 -38.10 -16.18 -24.21
CA GLY A 383 -38.77 -14.98 -24.67
C GLY A 383 -38.21 -13.73 -23.98
N VAL A 384 -39.01 -12.67 -23.95
CA VAL A 384 -38.71 -11.38 -23.32
C VAL A 384 -38.31 -11.55 -21.85
N ALA A 385 -37.18 -10.95 -21.45
CA ALA A 385 -36.67 -11.01 -20.08
C ALA A 385 -37.38 -9.99 -19.16
N ALA A 386 -38.71 -10.03 -19.15
CA ALA A 386 -39.56 -9.03 -18.49
C ALA A 386 -39.19 -8.85 -17.01
N LYS A 387 -38.95 -9.96 -16.28
CA LYS A 387 -38.48 -9.99 -14.87
C LYS A 387 -37.31 -9.04 -14.63
N LEU A 388 -36.29 -9.05 -15.50
CA LEU A 388 -35.14 -8.16 -15.37
C LEU A 388 -35.55 -6.72 -15.66
N SER A 389 -36.14 -6.46 -16.83
CA SER A 389 -36.45 -5.10 -17.26
C SER A 389 -37.40 -4.36 -16.30
N SER A 390 -38.45 -5.00 -15.79
CA SER A 390 -39.41 -4.35 -14.90
C SER A 390 -38.82 -4.04 -13.53
N THR A 391 -38.07 -4.96 -12.95
CA THR A 391 -37.55 -4.80 -11.59
C THR A 391 -36.40 -3.81 -11.58
N LEU A 392 -35.45 -3.92 -12.53
CA LEU A 392 -34.32 -2.99 -12.66
C LEU A 392 -34.80 -1.57 -12.98
N MET A 393 -35.83 -1.39 -13.83
CA MET A 393 -36.45 -0.06 -14.03
C MET A 393 -37.08 0.54 -12.76
N SER A 394 -37.50 -0.32 -11.82
CA SER A 394 -38.14 0.08 -10.56
C SER A 394 -37.14 0.39 -9.45
N THR A 395 -36.06 -0.38 -9.32
CA THR A 395 -35.00 -0.11 -8.33
C THR A 395 -34.06 0.99 -8.80
N GLY A 396 -33.79 1.07 -10.11
CA GLY A 396 -32.74 1.93 -10.66
C GLY A 396 -31.33 1.46 -10.34
N GLU A 397 -31.18 0.22 -9.87
CA GLU A 397 -29.91 -0.38 -9.47
C GLU A 397 -29.72 -1.73 -10.16
N LEU A 398 -28.47 -2.21 -10.19
CA LEU A 398 -28.09 -3.44 -10.88
C LEU A 398 -26.79 -4.00 -10.30
N THR A 399 -26.72 -5.34 -10.20
CA THR A 399 -25.44 -6.06 -10.24
C THR A 399 -25.47 -7.13 -11.31
N LEU A 400 -24.35 -7.26 -12.04
CA LEU A 400 -24.03 -8.34 -12.96
C LEU A 400 -22.82 -9.09 -12.40
N GLU A 401 -22.96 -10.38 -12.14
CA GLU A 401 -21.87 -11.24 -11.63
C GLU A 401 -21.64 -12.42 -12.58
N ALA A 402 -20.37 -12.78 -12.81
CA ALA A 402 -20.01 -14.00 -13.50
C ALA A 402 -18.71 -14.63 -12.96
N TRP A 403 -18.69 -15.95 -12.84
CA TRP A 403 -17.46 -16.74 -12.78
C TRP A 403 -17.21 -17.36 -14.15
N ILE A 404 -16.09 -16.98 -14.76
CA ILE A 404 -15.78 -17.31 -16.16
C ILE A 404 -14.33 -17.72 -16.34
N THR A 405 -14.08 -18.57 -17.33
CA THR A 405 -12.75 -18.84 -17.87
C THR A 405 -12.71 -18.41 -19.34
N PRO A 406 -12.24 -17.18 -19.66
CA PRO A 406 -12.06 -16.76 -21.04
C PRO A 406 -11.17 -17.73 -21.83
N ALA A 407 -11.60 -18.15 -23.02
CA ALA A 407 -10.81 -19.03 -23.88
C ALA A 407 -9.50 -18.37 -24.36
N ASN A 408 -9.45 -17.04 -24.36
CA ASN A 408 -8.26 -16.24 -24.57
C ASN A 408 -8.48 -14.79 -24.04
N VAL A 409 -7.41 -14.01 -24.01
CA VAL A 409 -7.44 -12.61 -23.55
C VAL A 409 -7.80 -11.60 -24.64
N THR A 410 -7.91 -11.99 -25.91
CA THR A 410 -8.03 -11.08 -27.08
C THR A 410 -9.39 -11.19 -27.80
N GLN A 411 -10.48 -11.17 -27.04
CA GLN A 411 -11.84 -11.21 -27.59
C GLN A 411 -12.30 -9.82 -28.09
N SER A 412 -13.32 -9.77 -28.98
CA SER A 412 -13.65 -8.54 -29.72
C SER A 412 -15.15 -8.34 -29.98
N GLY A 413 -15.60 -7.09 -29.94
CA GLY A 413 -16.97 -6.69 -30.32
C GLY A 413 -17.68 -5.60 -29.49
N PRO A 414 -17.41 -5.37 -28.19
CA PRO A 414 -16.72 -6.31 -27.30
C PRO A 414 -17.42 -7.67 -27.34
N ALA A 415 -16.77 -8.74 -26.91
CA ALA A 415 -17.40 -10.06 -26.84
C ALA A 415 -18.48 -10.07 -25.75
N ARG A 416 -19.59 -10.80 -25.95
CA ARG A 416 -20.72 -10.81 -24.99
C ARG A 416 -20.59 -11.90 -23.95
N ILE A 417 -20.22 -11.53 -22.73
CA ILE A 417 -20.36 -12.42 -21.57
C ILE A 417 -21.86 -12.54 -21.27
N MET A 418 -22.55 -11.41 -21.06
CA MET A 418 -24.00 -11.35 -20.87
C MET A 418 -24.61 -10.05 -21.44
N THR A 419 -25.85 -10.10 -21.90
CA THR A 419 -26.52 -8.95 -22.53
C THR A 419 -28.05 -9.01 -22.41
N LEU A 420 -28.66 -7.85 -22.20
CA LEU A 420 -30.10 -7.62 -22.38
C LEU A 420 -30.24 -6.62 -23.54
N SER A 421 -30.57 -7.13 -24.74
CA SER A 421 -30.47 -6.34 -25.96
C SER A 421 -31.48 -6.68 -27.05
N GLY A 422 -31.74 -5.68 -27.90
CA GLY A 422 -32.43 -5.82 -29.19
C GLY A 422 -31.46 -5.98 -30.37
N GLY A 423 -30.15 -5.86 -30.13
CA GLY A 423 -29.10 -6.20 -31.10
C GLY A 423 -27.81 -5.38 -31.04
N ALA A 424 -27.07 -5.40 -32.16
CA ALA A 424 -25.70 -4.90 -32.29
C ALA A 424 -25.45 -3.43 -31.85
N SER A 425 -26.49 -2.60 -31.85
CA SER A 425 -26.42 -1.16 -31.56
C SER A 425 -27.54 -0.67 -30.63
N ILE A 426 -28.27 -1.59 -29.97
CA ILE A 426 -29.45 -1.27 -29.16
C ILE A 426 -29.56 -2.28 -28.00
N ARG A 427 -29.41 -1.78 -26.77
CA ARG A 427 -29.36 -2.59 -25.54
C ARG A 427 -29.82 -1.82 -24.33
N ASP A 428 -30.21 -2.54 -23.30
CA ASP A 428 -30.38 -2.01 -21.95
C ASP A 428 -29.09 -2.22 -21.15
N PHE A 429 -28.48 -3.42 -21.20
CA PHE A 429 -27.11 -3.61 -20.70
C PHE A 429 -26.31 -4.66 -21.48
N THR A 430 -25.00 -4.62 -21.29
CA THR A 430 -24.04 -5.65 -21.71
C THR A 430 -22.86 -5.65 -20.74
N LEU A 431 -22.47 -6.82 -20.20
CA LEU A 431 -21.12 -7.08 -19.70
C LEU A 431 -20.36 -7.87 -20.78
N GLY A 432 -19.11 -7.48 -21.03
CA GLY A 432 -18.32 -8.02 -22.12
C GLY A 432 -16.81 -7.96 -21.89
N GLN A 433 -16.08 -8.52 -22.85
CA GLN A 433 -14.62 -8.58 -22.82
C GLN A 433 -14.02 -7.95 -24.09
N GLY A 434 -12.93 -7.22 -23.90
CA GLY A 434 -11.99 -6.86 -24.94
C GLY A 434 -12.48 -5.83 -25.96
N LEU A 435 -11.85 -5.85 -27.13
CA LEU A 435 -11.69 -4.66 -27.95
C LEU A 435 -13.01 -4.08 -28.49
N TRP A 436 -13.24 -2.81 -28.18
CA TRP A 436 -14.17 -1.92 -28.85
C TRP A 436 -13.67 -0.47 -28.89
N GLY A 437 -13.55 0.11 -30.08
CA GLY A 437 -13.08 1.49 -30.23
C GLY A 437 -11.64 1.63 -29.75
N SER A 438 -11.42 2.37 -28.67
CA SER A 438 -10.13 2.59 -28.02
C SER A 438 -9.94 1.79 -26.71
N ALA A 439 -10.87 0.88 -26.36
CA ALA A 439 -10.69 -0.05 -25.25
C ALA A 439 -9.49 -0.98 -25.49
N ALA A 440 -8.96 -1.57 -24.43
CA ALA A 440 -7.91 -2.57 -24.57
C ALA A 440 -8.45 -3.88 -25.17
N THR A 441 -7.57 -4.76 -25.64
CA THR A 441 -7.95 -6.11 -26.09
C THR A 441 -8.26 -7.04 -24.93
N ASP A 442 -7.65 -6.80 -23.78
CA ASP A 442 -7.61 -7.61 -22.56
C ASP A 442 -8.22 -6.88 -21.36
N SER A 443 -9.32 -6.16 -21.60
CA SER A 443 -10.17 -5.53 -20.58
C SER A 443 -11.48 -6.29 -20.37
N TYR A 444 -12.16 -6.00 -19.26
CA TYR A 444 -13.61 -6.19 -19.14
C TYR A 444 -14.31 -4.84 -19.31
N ASN A 445 -15.52 -4.88 -19.86
CA ASN A 445 -16.29 -3.66 -20.09
C ASN A 445 -17.80 -3.84 -19.97
N THR A 446 -18.45 -2.74 -19.63
CA THR A 446 -19.90 -2.64 -19.50
C THR A 446 -20.43 -1.54 -20.39
N ARG A 447 -21.61 -1.78 -20.98
CA ARG A 447 -22.50 -0.75 -21.51
C ARG A 447 -23.81 -0.82 -20.77
N LEU A 448 -24.30 0.33 -20.33
CA LEU A 448 -25.53 0.44 -19.58
C LEU A 448 -26.34 1.59 -20.17
N ARG A 449 -27.59 1.33 -20.55
CA ARG A 449 -28.53 2.37 -20.97
C ARG A 449 -29.02 3.10 -19.73
N THR A 450 -29.01 4.41 -19.78
CA THR A 450 -29.71 5.28 -18.84
C THR A 450 -30.39 6.41 -19.62
N THR A 451 -31.16 7.26 -18.94
CA THR A 451 -31.70 8.51 -19.49
C THR A 451 -30.63 9.53 -19.93
N VAL A 452 -29.34 9.27 -19.69
CA VAL A 452 -28.21 10.13 -20.08
C VAL A 452 -27.35 9.52 -21.18
N THR A 453 -27.25 8.20 -21.27
CA THR A 453 -26.51 7.51 -22.35
C THR A 453 -27.32 7.45 -23.66
N ASP A 454 -26.67 7.02 -24.76
CA ASP A 454 -27.40 6.66 -25.97
C ASP A 454 -28.19 5.34 -25.84
N LEU A 455 -28.97 5.01 -26.88
CA LEU A 455 -29.73 3.75 -26.98
C LEU A 455 -28.87 2.47 -26.99
N ASN A 456 -27.55 2.61 -27.12
CA ASN A 456 -26.57 1.55 -27.17
C ASN A 456 -25.78 1.42 -25.85
N GLY A 457 -26.13 2.21 -24.82
CA GLY A 457 -25.46 2.25 -23.53
C GLY A 457 -24.05 2.85 -23.58
N MET A 458 -23.82 3.84 -24.45
CA MET A 458 -22.55 4.57 -24.56
C MET A 458 -22.60 5.90 -23.78
N PRO A 459 -21.50 6.35 -23.13
CA PRO A 459 -20.14 5.80 -23.20
C PRO A 459 -19.98 4.44 -22.52
N LEU A 460 -19.01 3.67 -23.02
CA LEU A 460 -18.63 2.36 -22.46
C LEU A 460 -17.73 2.57 -21.23
N ILE A 461 -17.99 1.77 -20.20
CA ILE A 461 -17.18 1.65 -18.98
C ILE A 461 -16.21 0.48 -19.21
N ASP A 462 -14.90 0.67 -19.01
CA ASP A 462 -13.86 -0.31 -19.35
C ASP A 462 -12.76 -0.28 -18.28
N THR A 463 -12.26 -1.46 -17.88
CA THR A 463 -11.22 -1.60 -16.85
C THR A 463 -9.84 -1.10 -17.28
N GLY A 464 -9.62 -0.87 -18.57
CA GLY A 464 -8.28 -0.78 -19.13
C GLY A 464 -7.66 -2.17 -19.34
N GLY A 465 -6.49 -2.18 -19.99
CA GLY A 465 -5.77 -3.39 -20.37
C GLY A 465 -5.02 -4.05 -19.23
N GLY A 466 -4.66 -5.31 -19.42
CA GLY A 466 -3.97 -6.14 -18.42
C GLY A 466 -4.88 -6.86 -17.43
N VAL A 467 -6.20 -6.71 -17.51
CA VAL A 467 -7.16 -7.19 -16.48
C VAL A 467 -7.76 -8.55 -16.82
N ALA A 468 -8.19 -8.77 -18.07
CA ALA A 468 -8.73 -10.06 -18.51
C ALA A 468 -7.61 -11.10 -18.70
N LYS A 469 -7.80 -12.31 -18.15
CA LYS A 469 -6.84 -13.41 -18.17
C LYS A 469 -7.50 -14.70 -18.65
N ALA A 470 -6.74 -15.56 -19.33
CA ALA A 470 -7.19 -16.89 -19.75
C ALA A 470 -7.08 -17.91 -18.59
N LYS A 471 -7.77 -17.62 -17.48
CA LYS A 471 -7.91 -18.45 -16.28
C LYS A 471 -9.33 -18.27 -15.72
N LEU A 472 -9.72 -19.04 -14.71
CA LEU A 472 -10.91 -18.73 -13.92
C LEU A 472 -10.77 -17.33 -13.31
N GLN A 473 -11.79 -16.49 -13.52
CA GLN A 473 -11.93 -15.16 -12.94
C GLN A 473 -13.36 -14.92 -12.46
N HIS A 474 -13.47 -14.20 -11.35
CA HIS A 474 -14.73 -13.60 -10.90
C HIS A 474 -14.83 -12.19 -11.46
N VAL A 475 -15.92 -11.84 -12.15
CA VAL A 475 -16.13 -10.51 -12.73
C VAL A 475 -17.48 -9.98 -12.27
N VAL A 476 -17.46 -8.81 -11.64
CA VAL A 476 -18.67 -8.17 -11.12
C VAL A 476 -18.75 -6.73 -11.61
N TYR A 477 -19.95 -6.28 -12.00
CA TYR A 477 -20.27 -4.88 -12.26
C TYR A 477 -21.49 -4.47 -11.43
N THR A 478 -21.42 -3.35 -10.72
CA THR A 478 -22.58 -2.76 -10.01
C THR A 478 -22.89 -1.35 -10.48
N ARG A 479 -24.16 -0.95 -10.33
CA ARG A 479 -24.64 0.43 -10.47
C ARG A 479 -25.64 0.72 -9.34
N ALA A 480 -25.30 1.65 -8.45
CA ALA A 480 -26.14 2.13 -7.34
C ALA A 480 -26.96 3.39 -7.72
N THR A 481 -28.06 3.64 -7.02
CA THR A 481 -29.13 4.61 -7.34
C THR A 481 -28.61 6.00 -7.69
N ASP A 482 -27.63 6.47 -6.93
CA ASP A 482 -26.94 7.76 -7.04
C ASP A 482 -26.16 7.97 -8.35
N GLY A 483 -25.83 6.88 -9.06
CA GLY A 483 -24.97 6.88 -10.24
C GLY A 483 -23.59 6.28 -10.01
N SER A 484 -23.24 5.90 -8.80
CA SER A 484 -21.99 5.19 -8.52
C SER A 484 -21.96 3.85 -9.26
N ALA A 485 -20.90 3.62 -10.03
CA ALA A 485 -20.71 2.40 -10.80
C ALA A 485 -19.32 1.83 -10.53
N LYS A 486 -19.25 0.53 -10.22
CA LYS A 486 -18.01 -0.17 -9.87
C LYS A 486 -17.85 -1.42 -10.72
N LEU A 487 -16.61 -1.82 -10.98
CA LEU A 487 -16.26 -3.07 -11.66
C LEU A 487 -15.12 -3.75 -10.91
N TRP A 488 -15.29 -5.02 -10.58
CA TRP A 488 -14.33 -5.84 -9.85
C TRP A 488 -13.91 -7.07 -10.65
N VAL A 489 -12.67 -7.50 -10.42
CA VAL A 489 -12.12 -8.75 -10.95
C VAL A 489 -11.37 -9.48 -9.83
N ASP A 490 -11.65 -10.77 -9.65
CA ASP A 490 -11.06 -11.61 -8.59
C ASP A 490 -11.20 -10.97 -7.19
N GLY A 491 -12.38 -10.41 -6.91
CA GLY A 491 -12.70 -9.63 -5.71
C GLY A 491 -12.04 -8.24 -5.64
N GLN A 492 -11.05 -7.91 -6.47
CA GLN A 492 -10.37 -6.61 -6.44
C GLN A 492 -11.16 -5.55 -7.21
N LEU A 493 -11.22 -4.33 -6.68
CA LEU A 493 -11.89 -3.20 -7.34
C LEU A 493 -10.99 -2.63 -8.45
N GLU A 494 -11.29 -2.96 -9.70
CA GLU A 494 -10.54 -2.50 -10.87
C GLU A 494 -10.95 -1.08 -11.30
N LEU A 495 -12.23 -0.72 -11.10
CA LEU A 495 -12.75 0.59 -11.51
C LEU A 495 -13.87 1.09 -10.60
N LEU A 496 -13.74 2.35 -10.18
CA LEU A 496 -14.83 3.16 -9.61
C LEU A 496 -15.08 4.36 -10.53
N THR A 497 -16.32 4.55 -10.95
CA THR A 497 -16.74 5.62 -11.86
C THR A 497 -18.20 6.01 -11.64
N THR A 498 -18.77 6.84 -12.52
CA THR A 498 -20.20 7.17 -12.49
C THR A 498 -20.91 6.77 -13.79
N SER A 499 -22.08 6.14 -13.65
CA SER A 499 -23.07 5.90 -14.70
C SER A 499 -24.35 6.68 -14.34
N PRO A 500 -24.41 7.98 -14.70
CA PRO A 500 -25.52 8.86 -14.32
C PRO A 500 -26.78 8.59 -15.16
N GLY A 501 -27.91 9.11 -14.68
CA GLY A 501 -29.22 8.88 -15.29
C GLY A 501 -29.95 7.69 -14.66
N MET A 502 -31.15 7.42 -15.15
CA MET A 502 -32.07 6.42 -14.60
C MET A 502 -32.45 5.39 -15.67
N PHE A 503 -33.03 4.25 -15.29
CA PHE A 503 -33.33 3.16 -16.23
C PHE A 503 -34.70 3.26 -16.91
N GLN A 504 -35.55 4.27 -16.65
CA GLN A 504 -36.92 4.32 -17.19
C GLN A 504 -37.04 4.54 -18.71
N ASN A 505 -35.93 4.56 -19.46
CA ASN A 505 -35.90 4.50 -20.92
C ASN A 505 -35.50 3.13 -21.48
N TRP A 506 -35.47 2.09 -20.65
CA TRP A 506 -35.22 0.71 -21.07
C TRP A 506 -36.35 0.13 -21.92
N ASP A 507 -36.04 -0.87 -22.74
CA ASP A 507 -36.99 -1.50 -23.64
C ASP A 507 -37.37 -2.88 -23.12
N ALA A 508 -38.52 -2.92 -22.43
CA ALA A 508 -39.07 -4.12 -21.84
C ALA A 508 -39.48 -5.22 -22.86
N SER A 509 -39.14 -5.10 -24.15
CA SER A 509 -39.28 -6.17 -25.15
C SER A 509 -37.98 -6.97 -25.40
N PHE A 510 -36.85 -6.60 -24.80
CA PHE A 510 -35.57 -7.27 -25.03
C PHE A 510 -35.49 -8.67 -24.41
N GLN A 511 -34.71 -9.55 -25.06
CA GLN A 511 -34.34 -10.86 -24.55
C GLN A 511 -32.98 -10.79 -23.86
N PHE A 512 -32.74 -11.71 -22.92
CA PHE A 512 -31.45 -11.88 -22.27
C PHE A 512 -30.65 -12.99 -22.97
N ALA A 513 -29.33 -12.83 -23.08
CA ALA A 513 -28.45 -13.86 -23.59
C ALA A 513 -27.07 -13.86 -22.93
N LEU A 514 -26.47 -15.05 -22.80
CA LEU A 514 -25.04 -15.26 -22.51
C LEU A 514 -24.29 -15.66 -23.79
N GLY A 515 -22.99 -15.38 -23.80
CA GLY A 515 -22.03 -15.93 -24.76
C GLY A 515 -21.99 -15.27 -26.15
N ASN A 516 -23.05 -14.61 -26.62
CA ASN A 516 -23.04 -13.93 -27.93
C ASN A 516 -24.18 -12.87 -28.03
N GLU A 517 -24.09 -11.94 -28.98
CA GLU A 517 -25.05 -10.84 -29.18
C GLU A 517 -26.32 -11.32 -29.91
N ILE A 518 -27.46 -10.74 -29.56
CA ILE A 518 -28.77 -11.08 -30.14
C ILE A 518 -28.86 -10.50 -31.56
N GLY A 519 -29.37 -11.29 -32.52
CA GLY A 519 -29.56 -10.88 -33.91
C GLY A 519 -28.29 -10.60 -34.73
N THR A 520 -27.09 -10.80 -34.17
CA THR A 520 -25.81 -10.70 -34.90
C THR A 520 -24.79 -11.68 -34.30
N SER A 521 -23.48 -11.47 -34.53
CA SER A 521 -22.41 -12.26 -33.92
C SER A 521 -21.30 -11.36 -33.35
N ARG A 522 -21.13 -11.44 -32.02
CA ARG A 522 -20.03 -10.91 -31.20
C ARG A 522 -19.74 -11.94 -30.08
N PRO A 523 -19.25 -13.12 -30.46
CA PRO A 523 -19.15 -14.24 -29.55
C PRO A 523 -18.09 -13.99 -28.48
N TRP A 524 -18.40 -14.44 -27.28
CA TRP A 524 -17.47 -14.72 -26.21
C TRP A 524 -17.28 -16.23 -26.14
N LEU A 525 -16.03 -16.68 -26.14
CA LEU A 525 -15.64 -18.08 -26.01
C LEU A 525 -14.98 -18.30 -24.66
N GLY A 526 -15.27 -19.42 -24.02
CA GLY A 526 -14.81 -19.71 -22.66
C GLY A 526 -15.82 -20.52 -21.84
N GLY A 527 -15.44 -20.89 -20.62
CA GLY A 527 -16.29 -21.56 -19.64
C GLY A 527 -17.11 -20.58 -18.81
N PHE A 528 -18.43 -20.77 -18.73
CA PHE A 528 -19.26 -20.21 -17.67
C PHE A 528 -19.35 -21.22 -16.53
N HIS A 529 -18.96 -20.78 -15.32
CA HIS A 529 -19.07 -21.57 -14.08
C HIS A 529 -20.16 -21.02 -13.16
N LEU A 530 -20.44 -19.72 -13.22
CA LEU A 530 -21.61 -19.11 -12.60
C LEU A 530 -21.97 -17.81 -13.31
N ALA A 531 -23.25 -17.48 -13.40
CA ALA A 531 -23.73 -16.17 -13.83
C ALA A 531 -24.95 -15.75 -12.99
N ALA A 532 -24.97 -14.52 -12.47
CA ALA A 532 -26.03 -14.01 -11.62
C ALA A 532 -26.36 -12.54 -11.91
N ILE A 533 -27.61 -12.16 -11.62
CA ILE A 533 -28.10 -10.78 -11.75
C ILE A 533 -28.86 -10.40 -10.49
N TYR A 534 -28.58 -9.21 -9.96
CA TYR A 534 -29.25 -8.66 -8.77
C TYR A 534 -29.95 -7.33 -9.09
N ASP A 535 -31.04 -7.03 -8.41
CA ASP A 535 -31.85 -5.81 -8.57
C ASP A 535 -31.29 -4.58 -7.84
N ARG A 536 -30.21 -4.76 -7.07
CA ARG A 536 -29.50 -3.75 -6.30
C ARG A 536 -28.01 -3.75 -6.64
N ALA A 537 -27.30 -2.70 -6.24
CA ALA A 537 -25.84 -2.75 -6.19
C ALA A 537 -25.38 -3.57 -4.98
N LEU A 538 -24.59 -4.62 -5.20
CA LEU A 538 -23.88 -5.30 -4.12
C LEU A 538 -22.84 -4.37 -3.50
N THR A 539 -22.71 -4.42 -2.18
CA THR A 539 -21.68 -3.70 -1.42
C THR A 539 -20.33 -4.39 -1.58
N ASP A 540 -19.25 -3.68 -1.22
CA ASP A 540 -17.89 -4.17 -1.36
C ASP A 540 -17.67 -5.46 -0.54
N GLY A 541 -18.29 -5.56 0.66
CA GLY A 541 -18.25 -6.78 1.48
C GLY A 541 -19.02 -7.96 0.87
N GLU A 542 -20.14 -7.71 0.21
CA GLU A 542 -20.94 -8.73 -0.47
C GLU A 542 -20.26 -9.26 -1.74
N VAL A 543 -19.54 -8.39 -2.46
CA VAL A 543 -18.67 -8.82 -3.58
C VAL A 543 -17.53 -9.70 -3.06
N GLN A 544 -16.90 -9.35 -1.93
CA GLN A 544 -15.89 -10.23 -1.30
C GLN A 544 -16.48 -11.55 -0.81
N GLN A 545 -17.70 -11.55 -0.27
CA GLN A 545 -18.40 -12.77 0.16
C GLN A 545 -18.64 -13.70 -1.03
N ASN A 546 -19.26 -13.21 -2.10
CA ASN A 546 -19.50 -14.01 -3.31
C ASN A 546 -18.20 -14.44 -4.03
N PHE A 547 -17.11 -13.67 -3.89
CA PHE A 547 -15.79 -14.07 -4.33
C PHE A 547 -15.22 -15.22 -3.48
N GLY A 548 -15.29 -15.08 -2.14
CA GLY A 548 -14.74 -16.05 -1.18
C GLY A 548 -15.44 -17.41 -1.18
N VAL A 549 -16.72 -17.47 -1.57
CA VAL A 549 -17.45 -18.74 -1.75
C VAL A 549 -17.02 -19.49 -3.01
N GLY A 550 -16.59 -18.80 -4.07
CA GLY A 550 -16.30 -19.43 -5.35
C GLY A 550 -17.56 -19.83 -6.15
N PRO A 551 -17.42 -20.36 -7.37
CA PRO A 551 -18.55 -20.69 -8.26
C PRO A 551 -19.48 -21.78 -7.71
N GLY A 552 -18.94 -22.83 -7.07
CA GLY A 552 -19.71 -23.97 -6.54
C GLY A 552 -19.01 -25.33 -6.67
N ASP A 553 -18.00 -25.44 -7.56
CA ASP A 553 -17.35 -26.68 -8.03
C ASP A 553 -16.56 -27.53 -6.98
N ALA A 554 -17.16 -27.93 -5.87
CA ALA A 554 -16.47 -28.72 -4.84
C ALA A 554 -16.26 -30.21 -5.21
N ASP A 555 -17.12 -30.78 -6.07
CA ASP A 555 -17.25 -32.25 -6.18
C ASP A 555 -16.87 -32.89 -7.53
N VAL A 556 -16.71 -32.13 -8.63
CA VAL A 556 -16.27 -32.68 -9.93
C VAL A 556 -14.78 -33.04 -9.97
N GLY A 557 -14.42 -34.03 -10.80
CA GLY A 557 -13.04 -34.56 -10.88
C GLY A 557 -12.01 -33.49 -11.27
N ILE A 558 -11.16 -33.11 -10.30
CA ILE A 558 -10.21 -31.99 -10.37
C ILE A 558 -8.79 -32.47 -10.02
N ILE A 559 -7.74 -31.84 -10.56
CA ILE A 559 -6.37 -32.00 -10.02
C ILE A 559 -5.93 -30.82 -9.16
N ARG A 560 -5.24 -31.08 -8.06
CA ARG A 560 -4.56 -30.09 -7.23
C ARG A 560 -3.07 -30.43 -7.18
N VAL A 561 -2.21 -29.47 -7.53
CA VAL A 561 -0.76 -29.69 -7.66
C VAL A 561 0.00 -28.92 -6.60
N ASP A 562 0.58 -29.64 -5.63
CA ASP A 562 1.35 -29.07 -4.53
C ASP A 562 2.86 -29.32 -4.65
N PRO A 563 3.73 -28.34 -4.30
CA PRO A 563 3.38 -27.00 -3.85
C PRO A 563 2.88 -26.12 -5.01
N ALA A 564 2.15 -25.06 -4.68
CA ALA A 564 1.75 -24.03 -5.66
C ALA A 564 2.93 -23.21 -6.21
N SER A 565 4.08 -23.20 -5.52
CA SER A 565 5.23 -22.37 -5.87
C SER A 565 6.01 -22.88 -7.10
N ASN A 566 6.56 -21.96 -7.87
CA ASN A 566 7.47 -22.22 -9.00
C ASN A 566 8.79 -22.88 -8.55
N PHE A 567 9.47 -23.58 -9.46
CA PHE A 567 10.82 -24.10 -9.22
C PHE A 567 11.83 -23.03 -9.59
N VAL A 568 12.15 -22.16 -8.63
CA VAL A 568 13.11 -21.07 -8.82
C VAL A 568 14.48 -21.51 -8.35
N LEU A 569 15.46 -21.37 -9.24
CA LEU A 569 16.88 -21.59 -9.01
C LEU A 569 17.64 -20.32 -9.37
N SER A 570 18.65 -20.00 -8.58
CA SER A 570 19.64 -18.98 -8.93
C SER A 570 21.03 -19.57 -8.80
N GLY A 571 21.93 -19.10 -9.66
CA GLY A 571 23.32 -19.50 -9.65
C GLY A 571 24.17 -18.60 -10.51
N GLN A 572 25.44 -18.94 -10.60
CA GLN A 572 26.44 -18.31 -11.46
C GLN A 572 26.63 -19.15 -12.73
N GLU A 573 27.09 -18.53 -13.82
CA GLU A 573 27.52 -19.27 -15.02
C GLU A 573 28.53 -20.37 -14.65
N GLY A 574 28.24 -21.62 -15.05
CA GLY A 574 29.03 -22.81 -14.68
C GLY A 574 28.72 -23.44 -13.32
N SER A 575 27.64 -23.06 -12.64
CA SER A 575 27.19 -23.72 -11.40
C SER A 575 26.75 -25.17 -11.64
N ASP A 576 27.07 -26.06 -10.72
CA ASP A 576 26.55 -27.43 -10.73
C ASP A 576 25.15 -27.48 -10.10
N PHE A 577 24.13 -27.65 -10.93
CA PHE A 577 22.74 -27.83 -10.51
C PHE A 577 22.35 -29.32 -10.36
N ALA A 578 23.29 -30.27 -10.51
CA ALA A 578 22.98 -31.69 -10.47
C ALA A 578 22.40 -32.12 -9.11
N GLY A 579 21.34 -32.92 -9.16
CA GLY A 579 20.65 -33.42 -7.97
C GLY A 579 19.72 -32.41 -7.28
N ILE A 580 19.70 -31.14 -7.70
CA ILE A 580 18.67 -30.19 -7.25
C ILE A 580 17.38 -30.51 -7.99
N THR A 581 16.33 -30.84 -7.23
CA THR A 581 15.03 -31.25 -7.76
C THR A 581 13.90 -30.59 -7.00
N LYS A 582 12.72 -30.50 -7.63
CA LYS A 582 11.48 -30.13 -6.97
C LYS A 582 10.40 -31.17 -7.25
N THR A 583 9.81 -31.70 -6.17
CA THR A 583 8.71 -32.66 -6.27
C THR A 583 7.38 -31.91 -6.23
N TYR A 584 6.53 -32.18 -7.22
CA TYR A 584 5.14 -31.76 -7.26
C TYR A 584 4.23 -32.99 -7.07
N THR A 585 3.25 -32.87 -6.20
CA THR A 585 2.25 -33.90 -5.91
C THR A 585 0.95 -33.51 -6.57
N VAL A 586 0.56 -34.24 -7.62
CA VAL A 586 -0.73 -34.13 -8.30
C VAL A 586 -1.73 -34.98 -7.51
N THR A 587 -2.74 -34.37 -6.92
CA THR A 587 -3.77 -35.02 -6.11
C THR A 587 -5.13 -34.83 -6.78
N ASN A 588 -5.99 -35.84 -6.74
CA ASN A 588 -7.41 -35.70 -7.07
C ASN A 588 -8.23 -35.59 -5.76
N PRO A 589 -8.57 -34.37 -5.29
CA PRO A 589 -9.43 -34.20 -4.12
C PRO A 589 -10.94 -34.35 -4.42
N GLY A 590 -11.35 -34.38 -5.70
CA GLY A 590 -12.75 -34.48 -6.10
C GLY A 590 -13.32 -35.90 -6.06
N THR A 591 -14.59 -36.05 -6.46
CA THR A 591 -15.34 -37.33 -6.32
C THR A 591 -15.34 -38.22 -7.57
N ASP A 592 -14.89 -37.71 -8.72
CA ASP A 592 -14.77 -38.46 -9.98
C ASP A 592 -13.34 -38.95 -10.26
N ILE A 593 -13.20 -39.89 -11.20
CA ILE A 593 -11.91 -40.39 -11.69
C ILE A 593 -11.29 -39.40 -12.70
N VAL A 594 -10.03 -39.03 -12.49
CA VAL A 594 -9.33 -38.03 -13.31
C VAL A 594 -8.15 -38.65 -14.07
N ALA A 595 -8.17 -38.56 -15.39
CA ALA A 595 -6.99 -38.72 -16.23
C ALA A 595 -6.19 -37.42 -16.22
N TRP A 596 -4.86 -37.52 -16.12
CA TRP A 596 -3.98 -36.37 -16.03
C TRP A 596 -2.64 -36.62 -16.73
N ALA A 597 -1.99 -35.53 -17.13
CA ALA A 597 -0.64 -35.53 -17.66
C ALA A 597 0.21 -34.39 -17.09
N ALA A 598 1.53 -34.51 -17.24
CA ALA A 598 2.50 -33.46 -16.98
C ALA A 598 3.56 -33.45 -18.09
N PHE A 599 3.84 -32.27 -18.65
CA PHE A 599 4.85 -32.08 -19.67
C PHE A 599 5.63 -30.78 -19.43
N SER A 600 6.79 -30.63 -20.08
CA SER A 600 7.55 -29.38 -20.02
C SER A 600 7.78 -28.80 -21.42
N SER A 601 7.83 -27.48 -21.51
CA SER A 601 8.08 -26.73 -22.75
C SER A 601 9.48 -26.95 -23.31
N ASP A 602 10.47 -27.24 -22.45
CA ASP A 602 11.88 -27.22 -22.78
C ASP A 602 12.62 -28.48 -22.32
N SER A 603 13.56 -28.97 -23.13
CA SER A 603 14.30 -30.19 -22.83
C SER A 603 15.22 -30.10 -21.60
N TRP A 604 15.57 -28.89 -21.18
CA TRP A 604 16.45 -28.67 -20.03
C TRP A 604 15.71 -28.79 -18.69
N ALA A 605 14.38 -28.70 -18.69
CA ALA A 605 13.53 -28.95 -17.54
C ALA A 605 12.98 -30.39 -17.61
N THR A 606 13.72 -31.33 -17.02
CA THR A 606 13.40 -32.76 -17.09
C THR A 606 12.35 -33.17 -16.08
N LEU A 607 11.45 -34.07 -16.48
CA LEU A 607 10.42 -34.67 -15.62
C LEU A 607 10.75 -36.14 -15.36
N SER A 608 10.53 -36.59 -14.12
CA SER A 608 10.68 -37.98 -13.71
C SER A 608 9.61 -38.41 -12.70
N GLY A 609 9.40 -39.72 -12.55
CA GLY A 609 8.17 -40.27 -11.97
C GLY A 609 7.10 -40.52 -13.05
N PRO A 610 5.85 -40.82 -12.67
CA PRO A 610 4.74 -40.89 -13.61
C PRO A 610 4.44 -39.49 -14.16
N THR A 611 4.54 -39.29 -15.47
CA THR A 611 4.19 -38.02 -16.15
C THR A 611 2.81 -38.04 -16.79
N GLN A 612 2.06 -39.13 -16.63
CA GLN A 612 0.65 -39.25 -16.99
C GLN A 612 0.03 -40.40 -16.21
N GLY A 613 -1.27 -40.38 -16.00
CA GLY A 613 -1.97 -41.47 -15.32
C GLY A 613 -3.44 -41.21 -15.08
N VAL A 614 -4.02 -42.03 -14.21
CA VAL A 614 -5.41 -41.92 -13.76
C VAL A 614 -5.41 -41.93 -12.23
N LEU A 615 -6.08 -40.95 -11.62
CA LEU A 615 -6.26 -40.81 -10.17
C LEU A 615 -7.72 -41.02 -9.82
N ASN A 616 -8.00 -42.01 -8.96
CA ASN A 616 -9.29 -42.12 -8.30
C ASN A 616 -9.42 -41.03 -7.22
N PRO A 617 -10.64 -40.75 -6.71
CA PRO A 617 -10.86 -39.83 -5.59
C PRO A 617 -9.91 -40.07 -4.41
N GLY A 618 -9.34 -38.98 -3.90
CA GLY A 618 -8.36 -38.98 -2.81
C GLY A 618 -6.97 -39.53 -3.14
N GLN A 619 -6.70 -39.95 -4.39
CA GLN A 619 -5.38 -40.44 -4.79
C GLN A 619 -4.44 -39.31 -5.22
N SER A 620 -3.13 -39.56 -5.13
CA SER A 620 -2.09 -38.66 -5.63
C SER A 620 -0.95 -39.40 -6.32
N SER A 621 -0.19 -38.66 -7.11
CA SER A 621 1.03 -39.07 -7.80
C SER A 621 2.09 -37.97 -7.70
N GLN A 622 3.37 -38.34 -7.75
CA GLN A 622 4.48 -37.39 -7.64
C GLN A 622 5.26 -37.28 -8.95
N VAL A 623 5.40 -36.04 -9.43
CA VAL A 623 6.25 -35.65 -10.55
C VAL A 623 7.47 -34.92 -9.98
N VAL A 624 8.67 -35.38 -10.33
CA VAL A 624 9.93 -34.75 -9.89
C VAL A 624 10.53 -33.99 -11.07
N VAL A 625 10.65 -32.68 -10.92
CA VAL A 625 11.27 -31.76 -11.88
C VAL A 625 12.75 -31.58 -11.50
N ALA A 626 13.63 -31.67 -12.48
CA ALA A 626 15.07 -31.50 -12.33
C ALA A 626 15.67 -30.81 -13.57
N LEU A 627 16.82 -30.17 -13.46
CA LEU A 627 17.53 -29.67 -14.64
C LEU A 627 18.32 -30.80 -15.32
N ASP A 628 18.36 -30.83 -16.66
CA ASP A 628 19.33 -31.66 -17.39
C ASP A 628 20.75 -31.15 -17.09
N PRO A 629 21.65 -31.98 -16.51
CA PRO A 629 22.97 -31.49 -16.08
C PRO A 629 23.86 -31.01 -17.23
N ALA A 630 23.70 -31.54 -18.45
CA ALA A 630 24.53 -31.16 -19.58
C ALA A 630 24.06 -29.83 -20.22
N GLN A 631 22.75 -29.58 -20.24
CA GLN A 631 22.19 -28.31 -20.71
C GLN A 631 22.33 -27.20 -19.66
N ALA A 632 22.10 -27.49 -18.38
CA ALA A 632 22.22 -26.51 -17.29
C ALA A 632 23.67 -26.01 -17.10
N ALA A 633 24.66 -26.90 -17.23
CA ALA A 633 26.08 -26.51 -17.19
C ALA A 633 26.52 -25.62 -18.38
N ALA A 634 25.68 -25.50 -19.41
CA ALA A 634 25.92 -24.67 -20.59
C ALA A 634 25.10 -23.36 -20.59
N PHE A 635 24.34 -23.07 -19.53
CA PHE A 635 23.63 -21.79 -19.42
C PHE A 635 24.62 -20.63 -19.19
N ALA A 636 24.64 -19.71 -20.15
CA ALA A 636 25.32 -18.42 -20.02
C ALA A 636 24.49 -17.44 -19.17
N VAL A 637 25.06 -16.27 -18.88
CA VAL A 637 24.38 -15.19 -18.13
C VAL A 637 23.00 -14.84 -18.72
N GLY A 638 21.97 -14.87 -17.86
CA GLY A 638 20.59 -14.54 -18.22
C GLY A 638 19.55 -15.29 -17.38
N SER A 639 18.28 -14.97 -17.59
CA SER A 639 17.16 -15.71 -17.02
C SER A 639 16.61 -16.71 -18.03
N TYR A 640 16.51 -17.97 -17.62
CA TYR A 640 15.91 -19.06 -18.39
C TYR A 640 14.57 -19.42 -17.75
N GLN A 641 13.54 -19.56 -18.58
CA GLN A 641 12.20 -19.97 -18.15
C GLN A 641 11.79 -21.19 -18.97
N ALA A 642 11.37 -22.23 -18.27
CA ALA A 642 10.60 -23.33 -18.83
C ALA A 642 9.27 -23.42 -18.09
N GLU A 643 8.28 -23.97 -18.77
CA GLU A 643 6.95 -24.20 -18.23
C GLU A 643 6.81 -25.71 -17.97
N VAL A 644 6.24 -26.07 -16.82
CA VAL A 644 5.80 -27.43 -16.51
C VAL A 644 4.30 -27.39 -16.32
N ASP A 645 3.59 -27.85 -17.34
CA ASP A 645 2.14 -27.92 -17.36
C ASP A 645 1.67 -29.22 -16.73
N PHE A 646 0.67 -29.12 -15.87
CA PHE A 646 -0.08 -30.24 -15.32
C PHE A 646 -1.52 -30.14 -15.84
N THR A 647 -1.95 -31.09 -16.65
CA THR A 647 -3.28 -31.09 -17.27
C THR A 647 -4.17 -32.15 -16.65
N ASN A 648 -5.43 -31.78 -16.42
CA ASN A 648 -6.51 -32.72 -16.22
C ASN A 648 -7.07 -33.06 -17.60
N ASP A 649 -6.67 -34.20 -18.14
CA ASP A 649 -7.05 -34.65 -19.48
C ASP A 649 -8.51 -35.19 -19.53
N THR A 650 -9.18 -35.36 -18.38
CA THR A 650 -10.61 -35.68 -18.34
C THR A 650 -11.48 -34.47 -18.70
N ASN A 651 -11.26 -33.33 -18.05
CA ASN A 651 -12.17 -32.17 -18.15
C ASN A 651 -11.49 -30.79 -17.98
N GLY A 652 -10.18 -30.73 -17.77
CA GLY A 652 -9.43 -29.49 -17.58
C GLY A 652 -9.42 -28.91 -16.16
N TYR A 653 -10.29 -29.36 -15.23
CA TYR A 653 -10.38 -28.76 -13.91
C TYR A 653 -9.10 -28.91 -13.09
N GLY A 654 -8.62 -27.79 -12.55
CA GLY A 654 -7.39 -27.73 -11.75
C GLY A 654 -6.10 -27.88 -12.56
N SER A 655 -6.18 -27.94 -13.90
CA SER A 655 -5.01 -27.82 -14.77
C SER A 655 -4.25 -26.55 -14.44
N THR A 656 -2.93 -26.65 -14.33
CA THR A 656 -2.12 -25.57 -13.76
C THR A 656 -0.68 -25.69 -14.21
N GLN A 657 0.01 -24.56 -14.31
CA GLN A 657 1.40 -24.49 -14.74
C GLN A 657 2.32 -24.16 -13.56
N ARG A 658 3.55 -24.68 -13.58
CA ARG A 658 4.64 -24.27 -12.69
C ARG A 658 5.80 -23.80 -13.55
N LEU A 659 6.31 -22.61 -13.29
CA LEU A 659 7.52 -22.14 -13.95
C LEU A 659 8.74 -22.81 -13.34
N VAL A 660 9.68 -23.22 -14.18
CA VAL A 660 11.08 -23.47 -13.80
C VAL A 660 11.85 -22.23 -14.21
N LEU A 661 12.27 -21.43 -13.23
CA LEU A 661 13.01 -20.20 -13.45
C LEU A 661 14.45 -20.42 -13.01
N VAL A 662 15.40 -20.30 -13.93
CA VAL A 662 16.83 -20.41 -13.64
C VAL A 662 17.48 -19.07 -13.93
N ASN A 663 17.80 -18.33 -12.88
CA ASN A 663 18.50 -17.05 -12.97
C ASN A 663 20.00 -17.28 -12.90
N ILE A 664 20.66 -17.25 -14.05
CA ILE A 664 22.11 -17.31 -14.17
C ILE A 664 22.64 -15.88 -14.14
N SER A 665 23.10 -15.49 -12.95
CA SER A 665 23.96 -14.32 -12.81
C SER A 665 25.28 -14.54 -13.58
N PRO A 666 26.04 -13.47 -13.88
CA PRO A 666 27.43 -13.60 -14.28
C PRO A 666 28.18 -14.62 -13.42
N PRO A 667 29.28 -15.22 -13.90
CA PRO A 667 30.21 -15.93 -13.05
C PRO A 667 30.83 -14.89 -12.11
N GLY A 668 30.10 -14.55 -11.05
CA GLY A 668 30.53 -13.63 -10.01
C GLY A 668 31.79 -14.22 -9.44
N GLY A 669 32.89 -13.46 -9.56
CA GLY A 669 34.25 -13.99 -9.52
C GLY A 669 34.40 -15.16 -8.56
N GLY A 670 34.84 -16.31 -9.08
CA GLY A 670 35.15 -17.48 -8.27
C GLY A 670 36.33 -17.18 -7.36
N GLY A 671 36.06 -16.53 -6.23
CA GLY A 671 37.04 -15.89 -5.37
C GLY A 671 36.52 -14.54 -4.87
N GLY A 672 36.74 -14.24 -3.59
CA GLY A 672 36.38 -12.94 -3.04
C GLY A 672 37.04 -11.80 -3.82
N GLY A 673 36.23 -10.89 -4.35
CA GLY A 673 36.68 -9.71 -5.06
C GLY A 673 36.27 -9.66 -6.53
N SER A 674 35.55 -8.60 -6.87
CA SER A 674 35.69 -7.89 -8.14
C SER A 674 37.14 -7.48 -8.43
N GLY A 675 38.04 -7.50 -7.44
CA GLY A 675 39.33 -6.81 -7.46
C GLY A 675 39.17 -5.30 -7.27
N ASP A 676 38.08 -4.74 -7.81
CA ASP A 676 37.65 -3.37 -7.61
C ASP A 676 37.12 -3.14 -6.20
N LYS A 677 37.58 -2.05 -5.59
CA LYS A 677 37.20 -1.55 -4.27
C LYS A 677 35.70 -1.20 -4.23
N PRO A 678 34.96 -1.59 -3.17
CA PRO A 678 33.57 -1.14 -2.98
C PRO A 678 33.44 0.38 -2.92
N GLY A 679 32.31 0.91 -3.37
CA GLY A 679 32.03 2.34 -3.50
C GLY A 679 30.72 2.62 -4.25
N PRO A 680 30.42 3.87 -4.61
CA PRO A 680 29.09 4.32 -5.03
C PRO A 680 28.59 3.74 -6.37
N ASN A 681 29.42 2.97 -7.10
CA ASN A 681 29.06 2.34 -8.37
C ASN A 681 28.87 0.82 -8.27
N ASN A 682 29.09 0.21 -7.10
CA ASN A 682 29.00 -1.25 -6.88
C ASN A 682 28.46 -1.64 -5.49
N THR A 683 27.92 -0.68 -4.73
CA THR A 683 27.21 -0.87 -3.44
C THR A 683 26.00 0.05 -3.36
N GLY A 684 24.99 -0.35 -2.59
CA GLY A 684 23.69 0.33 -2.52
C GLY A 684 22.66 -0.35 -3.43
N PRO A 685 21.48 0.27 -3.64
CA PRO A 685 20.51 -0.17 -4.64
C PRO A 685 21.15 -0.33 -6.02
N TYR A 686 20.84 -1.41 -6.73
CA TYR A 686 21.30 -1.56 -8.12
C TYR A 686 20.48 -0.71 -9.10
N ASP A 687 19.24 -0.37 -8.72
CA ASP A 687 18.37 0.56 -9.44
C ASP A 687 17.46 1.29 -8.44
N GLU A 688 17.79 2.55 -8.17
CA GLU A 688 16.98 3.43 -7.31
C GLU A 688 15.65 3.85 -7.96
N SER A 689 15.54 3.79 -9.29
CA SER A 689 14.38 4.34 -10.02
C SER A 689 13.11 3.49 -9.90
N ILE A 690 13.27 2.23 -9.46
CA ILE A 690 12.18 1.27 -9.24
C ILE A 690 11.79 1.12 -7.77
N LEU A 691 12.40 1.86 -6.84
CA LEU A 691 12.08 1.78 -5.42
C LEU A 691 10.70 2.37 -5.12
N VAL A 692 9.87 1.60 -4.42
CA VAL A 692 8.52 2.00 -4.00
C VAL A 692 8.55 2.49 -2.55
N PRO A 693 8.00 3.69 -2.24
CA PRO A 693 7.94 4.20 -0.88
C PRO A 693 7.21 3.26 0.08
N SER A 694 7.79 3.04 1.26
CA SER A 694 7.29 2.16 2.31
C SER A 694 7.57 2.74 3.71
N GLY A 695 6.77 2.31 4.69
CA GLY A 695 7.07 2.55 6.10
C GLY A 695 7.98 1.48 6.69
N GLY A 696 8.57 1.78 7.85
CA GLY A 696 9.24 0.78 8.68
C GLY A 696 8.33 -0.42 9.00
N MET A 697 8.90 -1.62 9.07
CA MET A 697 8.16 -2.88 9.08
C MET A 697 8.77 -3.92 10.03
N THR A 698 7.94 -4.87 10.49
CA THR A 698 8.40 -6.06 11.22
C THR A 698 8.04 -7.30 10.40
N ILE A 699 9.05 -8.07 9.99
CA ILE A 699 8.90 -9.28 9.19
C ILE A 699 8.85 -10.48 10.16
N THR A 700 7.75 -11.23 10.13
CA THR A 700 7.45 -12.33 11.07
C THR A 700 7.16 -13.67 10.39
N VAL A 701 7.29 -13.75 9.06
CA VAL A 701 7.02 -14.95 8.26
C VAL A 701 8.33 -15.47 7.64
N ASP A 702 8.59 -16.76 7.81
CA ASP A 702 9.80 -17.41 7.27
C ASP A 702 9.78 -17.39 5.73
N GLY A 703 10.93 -17.10 5.11
CA GLY A 703 11.08 -17.06 3.66
C GLY A 703 10.52 -15.80 2.99
N THR A 704 10.09 -14.77 3.74
CA THR A 704 9.64 -13.50 3.15
C THR A 704 10.72 -12.87 2.28
N VAL A 705 10.34 -12.42 1.08
CA VAL A 705 11.18 -11.61 0.20
C VAL A 705 10.58 -10.21 0.11
N ILE A 706 11.36 -9.19 0.46
CA ILE A 706 11.05 -7.78 0.25
C ILE A 706 12.05 -7.24 -0.77
N GLU A 707 11.58 -6.62 -1.84
CA GLU A 707 12.42 -6.13 -2.93
C GLU A 707 11.88 -4.81 -3.49
N ASN A 708 12.78 -3.92 -3.95
CA ASN A 708 12.47 -2.65 -4.61
C ASN A 708 11.71 -1.64 -3.71
N VAL A 709 12.26 -1.33 -2.54
CA VAL A 709 11.60 -0.50 -1.51
C VAL A 709 12.44 0.68 -1.01
N ASP A 710 11.81 1.84 -0.85
CA ASP A 710 12.36 3.03 -0.19
C ASP A 710 11.67 3.23 1.16
N ILE A 711 12.35 2.83 2.24
CA ILE A 711 11.76 2.64 3.57
C ILE A 711 12.05 3.87 4.45
N SER A 712 10.99 4.57 4.87
CA SER A 712 11.06 5.55 5.95
C SER A 712 10.79 4.86 7.30
N GLY A 713 11.82 4.74 8.13
CA GLY A 713 11.77 4.07 9.42
C GLY A 713 12.81 2.95 9.56
N ALA A 714 12.43 1.83 10.17
CA ALA A 714 13.33 0.71 10.41
C ALA A 714 12.69 -0.64 10.10
N VAL A 715 13.52 -1.63 9.77
CA VAL A 715 13.12 -3.01 9.52
C VAL A 715 13.52 -3.88 10.72
N THR A 716 12.57 -4.63 11.28
CA THR A 716 12.86 -5.70 12.25
C THR A 716 12.57 -7.05 11.62
N ILE A 717 13.57 -7.92 11.54
CA ILE A 717 13.44 -9.29 11.01
C ILE A 717 13.36 -10.26 12.17
N SER A 718 12.23 -10.93 12.33
CA SER A 718 11.94 -11.90 13.39
C SER A 718 11.55 -13.28 12.84
N ALA A 719 12.04 -13.59 11.63
CA ALA A 719 11.77 -14.81 10.88
C ALA A 719 13.03 -15.31 10.15
N ASN A 720 13.07 -16.58 9.78
CA ASN A 720 14.19 -17.21 9.08
C ASN A 720 14.13 -17.03 7.56
N ASN A 721 15.27 -17.15 6.89
CA ASN A 721 15.40 -17.18 5.42
C ASN A 721 14.80 -15.94 4.71
N VAL A 722 14.72 -14.81 5.41
CA VAL A 722 14.18 -13.56 4.88
C VAL A 722 15.18 -12.92 3.92
N THR A 723 14.73 -12.50 2.74
CA THR A 723 15.53 -11.69 1.81
C THR A 723 15.03 -10.25 1.78
N LEU A 724 15.94 -9.29 1.93
CA LEU A 724 15.70 -7.88 1.66
C LEU A 724 16.70 -7.45 0.56
N ARG A 725 16.20 -7.09 -0.62
CA ARG A 725 16.98 -6.76 -1.83
C ARG A 725 16.59 -5.40 -2.40
N ASN A 726 17.53 -4.69 -3.04
CA ASN A 726 17.31 -3.43 -3.76
C ASN A 726 16.48 -2.44 -2.94
N PHE A 727 17.11 -1.86 -1.92
CA PHE A 727 16.39 -1.09 -0.91
C PHE A 727 17.16 0.15 -0.45
N ARG A 728 16.43 1.19 -0.06
CA ARG A 728 16.95 2.30 0.75
C ARG A 728 16.22 2.31 2.09
N ILE A 729 16.93 2.62 3.17
CA ILE A 729 16.36 2.86 4.50
C ILE A 729 16.84 4.23 5.00
N ASP A 730 15.90 5.16 5.19
CA ASP A 730 16.11 6.36 6.00
C ASP A 730 15.43 6.19 7.36
N ALA A 731 16.26 6.05 8.41
CA ALA A 731 15.80 5.86 9.78
C ALA A 731 15.39 7.16 10.51
N GLY A 732 15.53 8.32 9.86
CA GLY A 732 15.03 9.63 10.30
C GLY A 732 15.63 10.16 11.61
N GLY A 733 16.76 9.63 12.07
CA GLY A 733 17.37 9.89 13.37
C GLY A 733 16.61 9.33 14.59
N GLY A 734 15.37 8.87 14.40
CA GLY A 734 14.51 8.34 15.45
C GLY A 734 14.78 6.86 15.76
N SER A 735 15.00 6.05 14.73
CA SER A 735 15.11 4.59 14.88
C SER A 735 16.48 4.15 15.41
N TYR A 736 16.51 3.23 16.38
CA TYR A 736 17.76 2.83 17.04
C TYR A 736 18.71 2.04 16.11
N TYR A 737 18.14 1.22 15.24
CA TYR A 737 18.82 0.54 14.15
C TYR A 737 18.05 0.77 12.85
N GLY A 738 18.73 0.69 11.70
CA GLY A 738 18.07 0.70 10.38
C GLY A 738 17.45 -0.66 10.08
N ILE A 739 18.25 -1.72 10.19
CA ILE A 739 17.81 -3.11 10.21
C ILE A 739 18.21 -3.76 11.51
N ARG A 740 17.26 -4.45 12.15
CA ARG A 740 17.49 -5.32 13.31
C ARG A 740 17.06 -6.75 12.98
N VAL A 741 18.01 -7.66 12.87
CA VAL A 741 17.74 -9.10 12.84
C VAL A 741 17.66 -9.59 14.29
N SER A 742 16.50 -10.16 14.65
CA SER A 742 16.19 -10.59 16.02
C SER A 742 16.99 -11.84 16.39
N PRO A 743 17.50 -11.94 17.64
CA PRO A 743 18.24 -13.12 18.07
C PRO A 743 17.47 -14.43 17.91
N GLY A 744 18.18 -15.49 17.51
CA GLY A 744 17.59 -16.80 17.22
C GLY A 744 16.95 -16.96 15.83
N THR A 745 17.04 -15.95 14.95
CA THR A 745 16.72 -16.09 13.53
C THR A 745 17.97 -16.47 12.71
N SER A 746 17.79 -17.01 11.51
CA SER A 746 18.89 -17.47 10.66
C SER A 746 18.56 -17.40 9.17
N GLY A 747 19.60 -17.28 8.33
CA GLY A 747 19.45 -17.28 6.88
C GLY A 747 18.96 -15.96 6.28
N ALA A 748 19.00 -14.86 7.05
CA ALA A 748 18.65 -13.55 6.51
C ALA A 748 19.67 -13.12 5.44
N LEU A 749 19.19 -12.73 4.26
CA LEU A 749 19.97 -12.16 3.17
C LEU A 749 19.59 -10.69 2.99
N ILE A 750 20.56 -9.79 3.17
CA ILE A 750 20.38 -8.35 3.02
C ILE A 750 21.35 -7.92 1.92
N GLU A 751 20.84 -7.57 0.74
CA GLU A 751 21.70 -7.27 -0.42
C GLU A 751 21.25 -6.07 -1.23
N ASP A 752 22.20 -5.41 -1.88
CA ASP A 752 21.95 -4.26 -2.78
C ASP A 752 21.13 -3.16 -2.09
N GLY A 753 21.65 -2.56 -1.03
CA GLY A 753 20.88 -1.54 -0.33
C GLY A 753 21.65 -0.54 0.52
N GLU A 754 20.98 0.59 0.74
CA GLU A 754 21.49 1.76 1.43
C GLU A 754 20.82 1.95 2.78
N ILE A 755 21.58 2.33 3.81
CA ILE A 755 21.06 2.55 5.17
C ILE A 755 21.66 3.83 5.75
N ILE A 756 20.79 4.81 6.07
CA ILE A 756 21.17 6.13 6.58
C ILE A 756 20.37 6.56 7.82
N HIS A 757 20.84 7.60 8.50
CA HIS A 757 20.16 8.32 9.59
C HIS A 757 19.72 7.45 10.79
N THR A 758 20.44 6.38 11.10
CA THR A 758 20.13 5.57 12.31
C THR A 758 20.62 6.26 13.58
N LYS A 759 19.98 6.05 14.73
CA LYS A 759 20.44 6.60 16.01
C LYS A 759 21.65 5.86 16.59
N SER A 760 21.74 4.54 16.39
CA SER A 760 22.93 3.76 16.70
C SER A 760 23.58 3.18 15.45
N ALA A 761 23.06 2.08 14.88
CA ALA A 761 23.76 1.36 13.82
C ALA A 761 22.88 1.04 12.61
N GLY A 762 23.47 1.05 11.41
CA GLY A 762 22.82 0.64 10.17
C GLY A 762 22.21 -0.76 10.28
N LEU A 763 23.05 -1.75 10.59
CA LEU A 763 22.68 -3.16 10.74
C LEU A 763 22.99 -3.70 12.14
N TYR A 764 22.02 -4.29 12.82
CA TYR A 764 22.22 -5.10 14.02
C TYR A 764 21.80 -6.55 13.73
N ALA A 765 22.73 -7.51 13.76
CA ALA A 765 22.45 -8.86 13.26
C ALA A 765 23.25 -10.01 13.89
N GLU A 766 22.61 -11.19 13.87
CA GLU A 766 23.21 -12.53 13.95
C GLU A 766 22.58 -13.40 12.85
N GLY A 767 23.25 -14.47 12.40
CA GLY A 767 22.73 -15.42 11.42
C GLY A 767 22.49 -14.86 10.01
N THR A 768 23.19 -13.79 9.63
CA THR A 768 22.87 -12.92 8.49
C THR A 768 23.99 -12.85 7.45
N THR A 769 23.63 -12.85 6.16
CA THR A 769 24.51 -12.47 5.05
C THR A 769 24.14 -11.05 4.57
N GLY A 770 25.03 -10.09 4.77
CA GLY A 770 24.95 -8.77 4.16
C GLY A 770 25.86 -8.69 2.93
N ARG A 771 25.40 -8.14 1.80
CA ARG A 771 26.31 -7.89 0.66
C ARG A 771 25.99 -6.64 -0.17
N ARG A 772 27.04 -6.03 -0.74
CA ARG A 772 26.94 -4.80 -1.55
C ARG A 772 26.13 -3.69 -0.87
N LEU A 773 26.25 -3.59 0.46
CA LEU A 773 25.55 -2.59 1.26
C LEU A 773 26.29 -1.25 1.21
N ASN A 774 25.55 -0.16 1.16
CA ASN A 774 26.05 1.19 1.37
C ASN A 774 25.56 1.69 2.74
N ILE A 775 26.40 1.74 3.77
CA ILE A 775 25.98 2.20 5.11
C ILE A 775 26.77 3.44 5.51
N HIS A 776 26.06 4.56 5.64
CA HIS A 776 26.62 5.85 6.00
C HIS A 776 25.63 6.69 6.80
N ASP A 777 26.02 7.91 7.17
CA ASP A 777 25.15 8.88 7.86
C ASP A 777 24.44 8.31 9.11
N CYS A 778 25.10 7.36 9.77
CA CYS A 778 24.59 6.71 10.98
C CYS A 778 25.12 7.42 12.24
N GLY A 779 24.30 7.43 13.28
CA GLY A 779 24.55 8.14 14.53
C GLY A 779 25.73 7.59 15.32
N THR A 780 25.97 6.28 15.25
CA THR A 780 27.22 5.64 15.72
C THR A 780 27.77 4.74 14.61
N ASP A 781 27.64 3.43 14.76
CA ASP A 781 28.36 2.41 13.98
C ASP A 781 27.66 2.10 12.64
N ALA A 782 28.34 1.46 11.68
CA ALA A 782 27.66 0.95 10.48
C ALA A 782 26.97 -0.40 10.80
N MET A 783 27.67 -1.31 11.48
CA MET A 783 27.09 -2.60 11.86
C MET A 783 27.52 -3.14 13.22
N LYS A 784 26.61 -3.92 13.82
CA LYS A 784 26.78 -4.68 15.07
C LYS A 784 26.48 -6.13 14.81
N LEU A 785 27.52 -6.95 14.80
CA LEU A 785 27.42 -8.37 14.44
C LEU A 785 27.59 -9.29 15.66
N ALA A 786 27.02 -10.49 15.55
CA ALA A 786 27.26 -11.64 16.40
C ALA A 786 27.23 -12.93 15.56
N ASP A 787 26.92 -14.08 16.17
CA ASP A 787 27.10 -15.43 15.61
C ASP A 787 26.67 -15.61 14.13
N ASN A 788 27.46 -16.35 13.37
CA ASN A 788 27.18 -16.81 12.00
C ASN A 788 26.82 -15.67 11.02
N SER A 789 27.58 -14.58 11.05
CA SER A 789 27.38 -13.41 10.20
C SER A 789 28.44 -13.30 9.11
N LEU A 790 28.02 -13.12 7.86
CA LEU A 790 28.89 -12.79 6.72
C LEU A 790 28.52 -11.38 6.24
N VAL A 791 29.48 -10.49 6.09
CA VAL A 791 29.29 -9.23 5.36
C VAL A 791 30.35 -9.07 4.30
N GLU A 792 29.93 -8.92 3.05
CA GLU A 792 30.83 -8.93 1.89
C GLU A 792 30.59 -7.80 0.87
N ALA A 793 31.64 -7.41 0.16
CA ALA A 793 31.61 -6.45 -0.96
C ALA A 793 30.87 -5.12 -0.67
N SER A 794 30.81 -4.69 0.59
CA SER A 794 30.02 -3.54 1.06
C SER A 794 30.90 -2.32 1.36
N TRP A 795 30.32 -1.12 1.40
CA TRP A 795 30.99 0.15 1.67
C TRP A 795 30.42 0.82 2.93
N PHE A 796 31.32 1.26 3.80
CA PHE A 796 30.99 1.88 5.08
C PHE A 796 31.75 3.21 5.21
N HIS A 797 31.05 4.33 5.29
CA HIS A 797 31.65 5.66 5.30
C HIS A 797 30.83 6.66 6.11
N HIS A 798 31.38 7.85 6.41
CA HIS A 798 30.62 8.98 6.96
C HIS A 798 29.75 8.63 8.20
N LEU A 799 30.36 7.95 9.18
CA LEU A 799 29.70 7.46 10.38
C LEU A 799 29.93 8.37 11.60
N GLY A 800 29.03 8.28 12.58
CA GLY A 800 29.15 8.99 13.85
C GLY A 800 28.60 10.41 13.84
N LEU A 801 27.37 10.60 13.35
CA LEU A 801 26.66 11.89 13.43
C LEU A 801 26.44 12.37 14.88
N ASN A 802 26.39 11.47 15.87
CA ASN A 802 26.26 11.87 17.28
C ASN A 802 27.58 12.52 17.77
N ALA A 803 27.50 13.68 18.43
CA ALA A 803 28.68 14.45 18.86
C ALA A 803 29.67 13.71 19.79
N ALA A 804 29.20 12.68 20.50
CA ALA A 804 29.99 11.81 21.37
C ALA A 804 30.08 10.35 20.85
N ALA A 805 29.84 10.13 19.56
CA ALA A 805 29.97 8.81 18.95
C ALA A 805 31.41 8.30 19.00
N HIS A 806 31.53 7.01 19.30
CA HIS A 806 32.67 6.20 18.95
C HIS A 806 32.22 5.35 17.75
N ALA A 807 32.18 5.90 16.54
CA ALA A 807 31.64 5.17 15.41
C ALA A 807 32.62 4.11 14.90
N ASP A 808 32.17 2.87 14.90
CA ASP A 808 32.87 1.73 14.36
C ASP A 808 32.26 1.31 13.02
N GLY A 809 33.09 0.97 12.04
CA GLY A 809 32.61 0.33 10.81
C GLY A 809 31.93 -1.01 11.12
N CYS A 810 32.54 -1.81 12.00
CA CYS A 810 31.92 -2.99 12.60
C CYS A 810 32.23 -3.08 14.09
N GLN A 811 31.22 -3.34 14.92
CA GLN A 811 31.36 -3.58 16.35
C GLN A 811 30.84 -4.98 16.73
N THR A 812 31.71 -5.83 17.25
CA THR A 812 31.36 -7.19 17.72
C THR A 812 31.64 -7.30 19.21
N ARG A 813 30.75 -7.94 19.99
CA ARG A 813 30.93 -8.11 21.46
C ARG A 813 30.76 -9.53 22.03
N LYS A 814 30.33 -10.46 21.19
CA LYS A 814 30.12 -11.89 21.45
C LYS A 814 30.04 -12.63 20.11
N GLY A 815 30.20 -13.96 20.14
CA GLY A 815 29.77 -14.83 19.05
C GLY A 815 30.89 -15.45 18.22
N SER A 816 30.48 -16.29 17.27
CA SER A 816 31.34 -17.20 16.51
C SER A 816 31.04 -17.18 15.02
N ASN A 817 32.02 -17.52 14.18
CA ASN A 817 31.89 -17.61 12.71
C ASN A 817 31.43 -16.27 12.09
N ILE A 818 32.24 -15.23 12.27
CA ILE A 818 31.96 -13.88 11.76
C ILE A 818 32.98 -13.56 10.67
N VAL A 819 32.49 -13.25 9.46
CA VAL A 819 33.33 -13.04 8.27
C VAL A 819 33.04 -11.66 7.67
N LEU A 820 34.07 -10.86 7.51
CA LEU A 820 34.08 -9.59 6.78
C LEU A 820 34.98 -9.77 5.55
N ARG A 821 34.41 -9.81 4.34
CA ARG A 821 35.17 -10.09 3.11
C ARG A 821 35.03 -9.02 2.04
N GLY A 822 36.15 -8.52 1.52
CA GLY A 822 36.14 -7.67 0.31
C GLY A 822 35.39 -6.34 0.47
N ASN A 823 35.15 -5.87 1.70
CA ASN A 823 34.45 -4.61 1.98
C ASN A 823 35.40 -3.41 1.92
N PHE A 824 34.88 -2.19 1.77
CA PHE A 824 35.63 -0.96 2.02
C PHE A 824 35.12 -0.25 3.28
N PHE A 825 35.99 -0.18 4.29
CA PHE A 825 35.79 0.63 5.49
C PHE A 825 36.53 1.96 5.31
N ASP A 826 35.80 3.04 5.03
CA ASP A 826 36.35 4.39 4.85
C ASP A 826 36.09 5.22 6.11
N MET A 827 36.97 5.05 7.10
CA MET A 827 36.80 5.58 8.45
C MET A 827 37.90 6.60 8.84
N PRO A 828 38.26 7.59 7.99
CA PRO A 828 39.35 8.51 8.28
C PRO A 828 39.10 9.30 9.57
N ILE A 829 40.19 9.57 10.28
CA ILE A 829 40.14 10.14 11.63
C ILE A 829 39.63 11.58 11.67
N ASP A 830 40.02 12.39 10.67
CA ASP A 830 39.66 13.80 10.55
C ASP A 830 38.70 14.02 9.36
N ILE A 831 37.72 13.13 9.19
CA ILE A 831 36.70 13.09 8.13
C ILE A 831 35.91 14.40 7.90
N GLY A 832 35.90 15.34 8.85
CA GLY A 832 35.13 16.58 8.75
C GLY A 832 33.62 16.35 8.90
N GLY A 833 32.81 17.26 8.36
CA GLY A 833 31.34 17.14 8.26
C GLY A 833 30.51 17.08 9.56
N GLY A 834 31.13 16.85 10.70
CA GLY A 834 30.45 16.57 11.98
C GLY A 834 30.62 15.12 12.46
N TYR A 835 30.98 14.21 11.56
CA TYR A 835 31.21 12.77 11.78
C TYR A 835 32.32 12.46 12.80
N LYS A 836 32.35 11.22 13.32
CA LYS A 836 33.19 10.79 14.46
C LYS A 836 33.67 9.33 14.33
N SER A 837 34.74 9.11 13.57
CA SER A 837 35.37 7.79 13.44
C SER A 837 36.07 7.31 14.74
N ASN A 838 35.94 6.02 15.04
CA ASN A 838 36.66 5.32 16.11
C ASN A 838 37.46 4.10 15.62
N SER A 839 36.91 3.25 14.75
CA SER A 839 37.63 2.07 14.20
C SER A 839 37.00 1.58 12.90
N ALA A 840 37.77 0.93 12.02
CA ALA A 840 37.16 0.18 10.91
C ALA A 840 36.49 -1.10 11.44
N SER A 841 37.12 -1.79 12.42
CA SER A 841 36.50 -2.92 13.10
C SER A 841 36.98 -3.06 14.55
N ILE A 842 36.07 -2.92 15.52
CA ILE A 842 36.30 -3.23 16.93
C ILE A 842 35.59 -4.52 17.33
N ASN A 843 36.35 -5.43 17.93
CA ASN A 843 35.88 -6.76 18.29
C ASN A 843 36.30 -7.04 19.73
N ASP A 844 35.40 -6.73 20.65
CA ASP A 844 35.62 -6.71 22.10
C ASP A 844 34.81 -7.82 22.77
N ALA A 845 35.39 -9.01 22.95
CA ALA A 845 34.78 -10.16 23.61
C ALA A 845 34.54 -9.86 25.10
N ALA A 846 33.46 -9.12 25.36
CA ALA A 846 33.12 -8.52 26.64
C ALA A 846 31.75 -8.94 27.16
N LEU A 847 30.90 -9.53 26.31
CA LEU A 847 29.61 -10.10 26.71
C LEU A 847 29.64 -11.65 26.76
N ALA A 848 30.43 -12.28 25.89
CA ALA A 848 30.71 -13.72 25.89
C ALA A 848 32.03 -13.99 25.14
N PRO A 849 32.59 -15.22 25.18
CA PRO A 849 33.72 -15.61 24.35
C PRO A 849 33.45 -15.39 22.85
N MET A 850 34.54 -15.27 22.08
CA MET A 850 34.47 -15.12 20.62
C MET A 850 35.37 -16.10 19.89
N SER A 851 34.95 -16.58 18.72
CA SER A 851 35.77 -17.47 17.89
C SER A 851 35.54 -17.37 16.39
N ASN A 852 36.49 -17.84 15.57
CA ASN A 852 36.35 -17.92 14.11
C ASN A 852 35.97 -16.57 13.48
N PHE A 853 36.79 -15.54 13.72
CA PHE A 853 36.61 -14.20 13.17
C PHE A 853 37.54 -13.97 11.98
N VAL A 854 37.01 -13.60 10.83
CA VAL A 854 37.76 -13.48 9.57
C VAL A 854 37.57 -12.10 8.96
N MET A 855 38.68 -11.43 8.65
CA MET A 855 38.76 -10.25 7.79
C MET A 855 39.62 -10.60 6.58
N ASP A 856 39.00 -10.80 5.42
CA ASP A 856 39.63 -11.32 4.21
C ASP A 856 39.46 -10.36 3.02
N GLY A 857 40.55 -9.83 2.47
CA GLY A 857 40.52 -9.04 1.24
C GLY A 857 39.85 -7.65 1.33
N ASN A 858 39.63 -7.11 2.52
CA ASN A 858 38.97 -5.80 2.71
C ASN A 858 39.94 -4.63 2.45
N TRP A 859 39.38 -3.48 2.08
CA TRP A 859 40.04 -2.18 2.18
C TRP A 859 39.69 -1.53 3.53
N LEU A 860 40.71 -1.11 4.26
CA LEU A 860 40.61 -0.67 5.65
C LEU A 860 41.35 0.66 5.83
N ASN A 861 40.63 1.78 5.84
CA ASN A 861 41.21 3.11 6.06
C ASN A 861 40.74 3.72 7.39
N GLY A 862 41.68 4.32 8.12
CA GLY A 862 41.39 5.14 9.30
C GLY A 862 41.16 4.38 10.61
N GLY A 863 40.42 5.02 11.52
CA GLY A 863 40.22 4.57 12.91
C GLY A 863 41.32 5.00 13.89
N ASN A 864 41.00 5.00 15.19
CA ASN A 864 41.98 5.24 16.26
C ASN A 864 43.04 4.14 16.24
N TYR A 865 42.55 2.90 16.23
CA TYR A 865 43.23 1.78 15.60
C TYR A 865 42.30 1.26 14.49
N THR A 866 42.86 0.86 13.34
CA THR A 866 42.05 0.39 12.21
C THR A 866 41.30 -0.89 12.58
N ILE A 867 42.00 -1.86 13.18
CA ILE A 867 41.41 -3.05 13.80
C ILE A 867 41.74 -3.05 15.30
N PHE A 868 40.73 -3.26 16.14
CA PHE A 868 40.92 -3.40 17.58
C PHE A 868 40.31 -4.71 18.07
N LEU A 869 41.14 -5.62 18.58
CA LEU A 869 40.71 -6.90 19.14
C LEU A 869 40.96 -6.92 20.64
N SER A 870 39.91 -7.18 21.43
CA SER A 870 40.03 -7.36 22.87
C SER A 870 39.22 -8.53 23.41
N ALA A 871 39.70 -9.05 24.55
CA ALA A 871 39.05 -10.09 25.33
C ALA A 871 39.00 -9.67 26.80
N ALA A 872 37.78 -9.64 27.36
CA ALA A 872 37.58 -9.42 28.78
C ALA A 872 38.00 -10.66 29.59
N LYS A 873 38.32 -10.46 30.87
CA LYS A 873 38.78 -11.57 31.73
C LYS A 873 37.69 -12.64 31.86
N GLY A 874 37.94 -13.81 31.28
CA GLY A 874 37.02 -14.96 31.27
C GLY A 874 36.27 -15.17 29.95
N TYR A 875 36.40 -14.25 29.00
CA TYR A 875 35.80 -14.35 27.66
C TYR A 875 36.92 -14.33 26.60
N PRO A 876 37.58 -15.49 26.35
CA PRO A 876 38.67 -15.56 25.39
C PRO A 876 38.18 -15.27 23.97
N PHE A 877 39.08 -14.73 23.15
CA PHE A 877 38.86 -14.51 21.72
C PHE A 877 39.93 -15.27 20.93
N SER A 878 39.51 -16.22 20.09
CA SER A 878 40.46 -17.13 19.41
C SER A 878 40.07 -17.48 17.97
N GLY A 879 41.02 -17.96 17.15
CA GLY A 879 40.72 -18.37 15.78
C GLY A 879 40.41 -17.15 14.90
N ILE A 880 41.36 -16.23 14.85
CA ILE A 880 41.24 -14.96 14.11
C ILE A 880 42.03 -15.07 12.80
N GLN A 881 41.51 -14.52 11.72
CA GLN A 881 42.22 -14.39 10.45
C GLN A 881 42.10 -12.94 9.97
N ILE A 882 43.22 -12.25 9.78
CA ILE A 882 43.28 -10.94 9.13
C ILE A 882 44.18 -11.12 7.92
N ILE A 883 43.59 -11.43 6.77
CA ILE A 883 44.33 -11.89 5.59
C ILE A 883 43.98 -11.10 4.33
N ASN A 884 44.97 -10.92 3.45
CA ASN A 884 44.80 -10.32 2.11
C ASN A 884 44.26 -8.88 2.08
N ASN A 885 44.17 -8.18 3.22
CA ASN A 885 43.54 -6.86 3.30
C ASN A 885 44.49 -5.73 2.81
N ARG A 886 43.89 -4.61 2.41
CA ARG A 886 44.55 -3.39 1.95
C ARG A 886 44.35 -2.27 2.97
N PHE A 887 45.43 -1.78 3.58
CA PHE A 887 45.36 -0.77 4.63
C PHE A 887 45.65 0.64 4.10
N GLY A 888 44.83 1.60 4.51
CA GLY A 888 45.06 3.03 4.31
C GLY A 888 45.91 3.64 5.43
N ARG A 889 46.30 4.91 5.28
CA ARG A 889 47.25 5.59 6.18
C ARG A 889 46.58 6.43 7.27
N ASP A 890 45.27 6.65 7.23
CA ASP A 890 44.59 7.67 8.05
C ASP A 890 44.31 7.24 9.52
N TYR A 891 45.05 6.24 10.02
CA TYR A 891 44.91 5.74 11.40
C TYR A 891 45.60 6.67 12.40
N ARG A 892 45.09 6.76 13.63
CA ARG A 892 45.67 7.66 14.66
C ARG A 892 46.82 7.05 15.47
N TYR A 893 46.70 5.77 15.84
CA TYR A 893 47.63 5.11 16.78
C TYR A 893 48.29 3.84 16.22
N GLY A 894 47.68 3.18 15.25
CA GLY A 894 48.23 1.98 14.59
C GLY A 894 47.18 1.22 13.79
N VAL A 895 47.61 0.26 12.96
CA VAL A 895 46.69 -0.58 12.17
C VAL A 895 45.99 -1.66 12.98
N LEU A 896 46.66 -2.24 14.00
CA LEU A 896 46.11 -3.31 14.84
C LEU A 896 46.37 -3.04 16.32
N ARG A 897 45.36 -3.32 17.16
CA ARG A 897 45.52 -3.42 18.62
C ARG A 897 45.04 -4.76 19.13
N LEU A 898 45.88 -5.48 19.88
CA LEU A 898 45.50 -6.65 20.67
C LEU A 898 45.46 -6.30 22.17
N LYS A 899 44.46 -6.81 22.92
CA LYS A 899 44.34 -6.59 24.37
C LYS A 899 43.60 -7.73 25.09
N GLY A 900 44.27 -8.38 26.04
CA GLY A 900 43.68 -9.44 26.87
C GLY A 900 43.95 -10.83 26.30
N ASP A 901 43.06 -11.79 26.57
CA ASP A 901 43.17 -13.18 26.14
C ASP A 901 42.73 -13.36 24.66
N VAL A 902 43.53 -12.77 23.76
CA VAL A 902 43.37 -12.86 22.30
C VAL A 902 44.45 -13.80 21.76
N SER A 903 44.05 -14.89 21.10
CA SER A 903 44.97 -15.99 20.75
C SER A 903 44.64 -16.65 19.40
N ASN A 904 45.52 -17.51 18.89
CA ASN A 904 45.33 -18.25 17.64
C ASN A 904 44.88 -17.34 16.47
N TYR A 905 45.66 -16.29 16.22
CA TYR A 905 45.45 -15.36 15.11
C TYR A 905 46.43 -15.64 13.97
N ASN A 906 45.94 -15.62 12.73
CA ASN A 906 46.74 -15.62 11.51
C ASN A 906 46.64 -14.24 10.87
N ILE A 907 47.79 -13.62 10.55
CA ILE A 907 47.85 -12.31 9.91
C ILE A 907 48.87 -12.39 8.77
N ASP A 908 48.40 -12.41 7.53
CA ASP A 908 49.23 -12.73 6.36
C ASP A 908 48.66 -12.10 5.08
N GLY A 909 49.51 -11.86 4.07
CA GLY A 909 49.11 -11.33 2.76
C GLY A 909 48.56 -9.90 2.76
N ASN A 910 48.59 -9.19 3.89
CA ASN A 910 48.12 -7.81 3.97
C ASN A 910 49.13 -6.83 3.36
N VAL A 911 48.62 -5.77 2.72
CA VAL A 911 49.43 -4.78 2.01
C VAL A 911 48.94 -3.35 2.30
N TRP A 912 49.78 -2.37 2.02
CA TRP A 912 49.34 -0.96 1.96
C TRP A 912 48.53 -0.72 0.68
N ASP A 913 47.43 0.04 0.76
CA ASP A 913 46.56 0.30 -0.40
C ASP A 913 47.22 1.25 -1.42
N ASP A 914 48.09 2.14 -0.95
CA ASP A 914 48.79 3.14 -1.77
C ASP A 914 49.98 2.59 -2.57
N THR A 915 50.78 1.69 -1.97
CA THR A 915 51.97 1.12 -2.63
C THR A 915 51.80 -0.34 -3.08
N GLY A 916 50.85 -1.08 -2.50
CA GLY A 916 50.75 -2.54 -2.67
C GLY A 916 51.90 -3.31 -2.02
N GLU A 917 52.76 -2.65 -1.25
CA GLU A 917 53.86 -3.30 -0.53
C GLU A 917 53.34 -4.04 0.70
N TRP A 918 54.03 -5.11 1.06
CA TRP A 918 53.70 -5.96 2.21
C TRP A 918 53.66 -5.12 3.50
N MET A 919 52.56 -5.22 4.24
CA MET A 919 52.40 -4.53 5.51
C MET A 919 52.77 -5.48 6.64
N ASP A 920 53.95 -5.28 7.24
CA ASP A 920 54.26 -5.96 8.51
C ASP A 920 53.43 -5.34 9.63
N ILE A 921 52.38 -6.04 10.04
CA ILE A 921 51.47 -5.60 11.09
C ILE A 921 52.12 -5.61 12.49
N ASN A 922 53.32 -6.20 12.63
CA ASN A 922 54.01 -6.41 13.89
C ASN A 922 55.05 -5.32 14.20
N ASP A 923 55.37 -4.43 13.25
CA ASP A 923 56.49 -3.47 13.35
C ASP A 923 56.20 -2.27 14.29
N ASP A 924 54.96 -2.11 14.78
CA ASP A 924 54.50 -1.02 15.67
C ASP A 924 54.15 -1.51 17.11
N TYR A 925 54.91 -2.48 17.66
CA TYR A 925 54.71 -3.04 19.02
C TYR A 925 55.48 -2.33 20.15
#